data_AF-A0A9P4TKK7-F1
#
_entry.id   AF-A0A9P4TKK7-F1
#
_cell.length_a   1.000
_cell.length_b   1.000
_cell.length_c   1.000
_cell.angle_alpha   90.00
_cell.angle_beta   90.00
_cell.angle_gamma   90.00
#
_symmetry.space_group_name_H-M   'P 1'
#
loop_
_entity.id
_entity.type
_entity.pdbx_description
1 polymer ?
#
loop_
_entity_poly.entity_id
_entity_poly.type
_entity_poly.pdbx_seq_one_letter_code
_entity_poly.pdbx_strand_id
1 'polypeptide(L)'
;MSSTGSAPAPERVRKRVAEACAFCRRRKIKCSAERPSCAACKTYNKVCIYEGGRDASNAARPRQPKLPVPVIPSPSTHTSTTAPASGPSAADHLRHDAAGAERPVSVSRIVIEKGMSSYHGRTSTLFDENAHHDRPAAEARPKMPEQWIENGLVAEATRQRQLEDFNFRRGTLDFDGVDPDLGMHLLNLHWNRQHHSFLITYRPAFMRDMACAGPYFSKLLLNAIYFGASKFSSRHEEVRRVANDVRTAGWQFRRRVRQLLGEALDNSEITTIQALLVMTNSLFALGDERSAAWTYAGIAFRMIVDLGLHVDTFDLASSSSISDEDYEIRRRVFWSAFVVDKIQSLYQGRPVSIKESDTLVPIKFLDTYEELEHWAPFAYTPQTDNYPGSPAFSVSTFRELCLLSVILGEILSSIYTERSPNTSPGDLSTRLQDIHGKLTAWRDNLPEHLKFTPAKAAFTPPPHVMSLHALYNVLIILLHRPFVTDGHLYNTSRAISVSSFKTCASAADNIVDLIRAYDKAFSVRKAPYLISYATYVAATIHARIAAKRGAGSQAHGNLVACLGIFRENQETNWAVRRANAIVQNLMKRLGLDVPDLSNLDKSNTASHNSAETMSSESLEQEDSLQTPDIDGILESFIREQENAQAVQSVPHAQARAQSTDMPPPSQQYGPFPEASGPYTDDRHAMSMQDQHYGGFQGQYAQPADGPMTVDDLLYGLNGTALDNFAFLDWESILPATLMRAGTSKGLFIHRHNLPADESQWAGPLLAAMGSQNADARQIDGVGGATSTTSKVAVISPSSRPGIDVDYTFVQVAVGSNAVDFSGNCGNMCSGVGLFAAQEGLAQVQEGEQSVDVRIFNTNTSRVIVDTVALSPDGIPLEDGSYSIPGVKGTGSEIKVAFVDPAGSMTNKLFPTGQRTETLTVKERNGTTFSVKATLIDAANPFVLVDAATLPSYLVSAKKDSAGYLEHMESIRRVGAVMMGLAKSTEDAAKVRGTPKLALLSPAPADQTPKDDSLAVQVLAFSMGKPHPSLQLTGAACLASAVCVDGTIAHRIATSGLETKIADALARTTTTSTIREASPADSASPADSASPSESSTSTPPSEVASQEPRHVRIFHSSGAIDCQSDGEENF
;
A
#
# COMPACT_ATOMS: atom_id res chain seq x y z
N MET A 1 37.69 11.56 -61.24
CA MET A 1 36.42 10.78 -61.26
C MET A 1 35.64 11.15 -60.00
N SER A 2 34.31 11.20 -60.08
CA SER A 2 33.43 11.48 -58.94
C SER A 2 32.71 10.21 -58.47
N SER A 3 32.54 10.07 -57.16
CA SER A 3 31.50 9.22 -56.56
C SER A 3 31.14 9.83 -55.21
N THR A 4 29.84 9.92 -54.92
CA THR A 4 29.29 10.65 -53.77
C THR A 4 28.76 9.67 -52.73
N GLY A 5 29.31 9.70 -51.51
CA GLY A 5 28.72 9.01 -50.36
C GLY A 5 27.41 9.66 -49.92
N SER A 6 26.41 8.85 -49.60
CA SER A 6 25.08 9.30 -49.17
C SER A 6 25.03 9.58 -47.66
N ALA A 7 24.40 10.70 -47.29
CA ALA A 7 24.09 11.02 -45.89
C ALA A 7 22.85 10.22 -45.40
N PRO A 8 22.77 9.87 -44.10
CA PRO A 8 21.59 9.22 -43.53
C PRO A 8 20.38 10.18 -43.48
N ALA A 9 19.18 9.62 -43.58
CA ALA A 9 17.93 10.40 -43.60
C ALA A 9 17.49 10.86 -42.19
N PRO A 10 16.87 12.04 -42.05
CA PRO A 10 16.43 12.56 -40.76
C PRO A 10 15.21 11.83 -40.20
N GLU A 11 15.18 11.64 -38.88
CA GLU A 11 14.03 11.04 -38.18
C GLU A 11 12.75 11.89 -38.29
N ARG A 12 11.61 11.22 -38.47
CA ARG A 12 10.30 11.88 -38.60
C ARG A 12 9.68 12.14 -37.22
N VAL A 13 9.74 13.41 -36.79
CA VAL A 13 9.01 13.93 -35.62
C VAL A 13 7.52 13.54 -35.69
N ARG A 14 7.05 12.83 -34.67
CA ARG A 14 5.69 12.25 -34.61
C ARG A 14 4.64 13.32 -34.25
N LYS A 15 4.01 13.94 -35.25
CA LYS A 15 2.83 14.80 -35.04
C LYS A 15 1.65 13.99 -34.46
N ARG A 16 0.97 14.54 -33.45
CA ARG A 16 -0.41 14.11 -33.10
C ARG A 16 -1.34 14.48 -34.27
N VAL A 17 -2.36 13.67 -34.50
CA VAL A 17 -3.35 13.89 -35.57
C VAL A 17 -4.71 14.17 -34.94
N ALA A 18 -5.42 15.19 -35.43
CA ALA A 18 -6.74 15.57 -34.95
C ALA A 18 -7.86 14.56 -35.30
N GLU A 19 -7.70 13.75 -36.36
CA GLU A 19 -8.74 12.82 -36.80
C GLU A 19 -8.20 11.46 -37.28
N ALA A 20 -8.87 10.37 -36.88
CA ALA A 20 -8.64 9.01 -37.35
C ALA A 20 -9.75 8.55 -38.33
N CYS A 21 -9.37 7.83 -39.39
CA CYS A 21 -10.29 7.32 -40.40
C CYS A 21 -11.34 6.33 -39.83
N ALA A 22 -12.47 6.17 -40.53
CA ALA A 22 -13.61 5.39 -40.07
C ALA A 22 -13.27 3.93 -39.70
N PHE A 23 -12.41 3.27 -40.47
CA PHE A 23 -11.95 1.90 -40.16
C PHE A 23 -11.15 1.83 -38.86
N CYS A 24 -10.13 2.68 -38.70
CA CYS A 24 -9.30 2.70 -37.49
C CYS A 24 -10.12 3.10 -36.26
N ARG A 25 -11.01 4.09 -36.40
CA ARG A 25 -11.96 4.54 -35.38
C ARG A 25 -12.86 3.39 -34.91
N ARG A 26 -13.48 2.65 -35.85
CA ARG A 26 -14.38 1.51 -35.55
C ARG A 26 -13.65 0.31 -34.93
N ARG A 27 -12.38 0.08 -35.30
CA ARG A 27 -11.54 -0.99 -34.72
C ARG A 27 -10.75 -0.59 -33.46
N LYS A 28 -10.86 0.68 -33.01
CA LYS A 28 -10.07 1.26 -31.89
C LYS A 28 -8.55 1.11 -32.05
N ILE A 29 -8.04 1.11 -33.29
CA ILE A 29 -6.61 0.99 -33.60
C ILE A 29 -6.01 2.34 -34.03
N LYS A 30 -4.69 2.49 -33.87
CA LYS A 30 -3.96 3.74 -34.11
C LYS A 30 -3.85 4.06 -35.60
N CYS A 31 -4.50 5.15 -36.03
CA CYS A 31 -4.41 5.67 -37.40
C CYS A 31 -3.11 6.48 -37.60
N SER A 32 -2.39 6.29 -38.71
CA SER A 32 -1.22 7.12 -39.07
C SER A 32 -1.57 8.37 -39.90
N ALA A 33 -2.84 8.54 -40.25
CA ALA A 33 -3.40 9.69 -40.98
C ALA A 33 -2.87 9.99 -42.39
N GLU A 34 -1.99 9.14 -42.94
CA GLU A 34 -1.59 9.26 -44.35
C GLU A 34 -2.81 9.21 -45.28
N ARG A 35 -2.75 9.98 -46.37
CA ARG A 35 -3.68 9.94 -47.49
C ARG A 35 -2.94 9.44 -48.74
N PRO A 36 -3.57 8.66 -49.64
CA PRO A 36 -4.99 8.27 -49.63
C PRO A 36 -5.33 7.14 -48.64
N SER A 37 -4.35 6.45 -48.05
CA SER A 37 -4.59 5.40 -47.06
C SER A 37 -3.54 5.37 -45.95
N CYS A 38 -3.99 5.26 -44.70
CA CYS A 38 -3.10 5.15 -43.54
C CYS A 38 -2.47 3.75 -43.43
N ALA A 39 -1.33 3.65 -42.72
CA ALA A 39 -0.58 2.40 -42.54
C ALA A 39 -1.45 1.23 -42.09
N ALA A 40 -2.29 1.43 -41.06
CA ALA A 40 -3.20 0.39 -40.57
C ALA A 40 -4.23 -0.05 -41.64
N CYS A 41 -4.80 0.89 -42.42
CA CYS A 41 -5.70 0.54 -43.51
C CYS A 41 -5.00 -0.24 -44.64
N LYS A 42 -3.73 0.06 -44.93
CA LYS A 42 -2.89 -0.72 -45.84
C LYS A 42 -2.69 -2.15 -45.30
N THR A 43 -2.22 -2.29 -44.05
CA THR A 43 -1.95 -3.59 -43.41
C THR A 43 -3.19 -4.50 -43.34
N TYR A 44 -4.35 -3.95 -43.00
CA TYR A 44 -5.61 -4.72 -42.93
C TYR A 44 -6.36 -4.83 -44.27
N ASN A 45 -5.80 -4.29 -45.36
CA ASN A 45 -6.39 -4.20 -46.70
C ASN A 45 -7.86 -3.71 -46.67
N LYS A 46 -8.07 -2.49 -46.14
CA LYS A 46 -9.38 -1.82 -46.07
C LYS A 46 -9.34 -0.38 -46.60
N VAL A 47 -10.46 0.07 -47.16
CA VAL A 47 -10.63 1.41 -47.71
C VAL A 47 -10.55 2.45 -46.57
N CYS A 48 -9.71 3.47 -46.75
CA CYS A 48 -9.37 4.44 -45.71
C CYS A 48 -10.22 5.71 -45.81
N ILE A 49 -11.49 5.63 -45.42
CA ILE A 49 -12.45 6.74 -45.50
C ILE A 49 -12.28 7.69 -44.30
N TYR A 50 -12.21 9.00 -44.57
CA TYR A 50 -12.35 10.07 -43.58
C TYR A 50 -13.65 10.82 -43.89
N GLU A 51 -14.46 11.10 -42.86
CA GLU A 51 -15.84 11.59 -43.03
C GLU A 51 -15.92 13.09 -42.76
N GLY A 52 -15.75 13.91 -43.80
CA GLY A 52 -15.89 15.37 -43.71
C GLY A 52 -16.01 16.02 -45.10
N GLY A 53 -16.88 17.02 -45.32
CA GLY A 53 -17.78 17.69 -44.37
C GLY A 53 -19.04 18.24 -45.06
N ARG A 54 -19.74 19.17 -44.41
CA ARG A 54 -20.85 19.92 -45.05
C ARG A 54 -20.27 21.07 -45.87
N ASP A 55 -20.53 21.05 -47.18
CA ASP A 55 -20.02 22.05 -48.12
C ASP A 55 -20.67 23.44 -47.97
N ALA A 56 -19.96 24.45 -48.44
CA ALA A 56 -20.42 25.84 -48.46
C ALA A 56 -21.07 26.19 -49.81
N SER A 57 -22.30 26.70 -49.79
CA SER A 57 -22.96 27.21 -50.99
C SER A 57 -23.97 28.33 -50.71
N ASN A 58 -23.51 29.58 -50.76
CA ASN A 58 -24.25 30.71 -51.35
C ASN A 58 -23.26 31.85 -51.67
N ALA A 59 -23.56 32.65 -52.69
CA ALA A 59 -22.53 33.37 -53.45
C ALA A 59 -22.69 34.90 -53.49
N ALA A 60 -21.55 35.59 -53.68
CA ALA A 60 -21.28 36.77 -54.54
C ALA A 60 -22.29 37.97 -54.57
N ARG A 61 -21.92 39.24 -54.72
CA ARG A 61 -20.71 39.85 -55.36
C ARG A 61 -20.50 41.33 -54.85
N PRO A 62 -19.87 42.33 -55.53
CA PRO A 62 -18.80 43.13 -54.90
C PRO A 62 -19.04 44.66 -54.81
N ARG A 63 -18.05 45.41 -54.29
CA ARG A 63 -17.78 46.82 -54.66
C ARG A 63 -16.29 47.21 -54.54
N GLN A 64 -15.92 48.40 -55.02
CA GLN A 64 -14.56 48.80 -55.42
C GLN A 64 -13.97 50.01 -54.61
N PRO A 65 -12.66 50.37 -54.78
CA PRO A 65 -11.87 51.09 -53.76
C PRO A 65 -11.70 52.61 -53.97
N LYS A 66 -10.97 53.27 -53.05
CA LYS A 66 -10.27 54.57 -53.23
C LYS A 66 -9.07 54.75 -52.27
N LEU A 67 -8.26 55.79 -52.50
CA LEU A 67 -6.91 56.09 -51.95
C LEU A 67 -6.93 57.45 -51.17
N PRO A 68 -5.79 58.10 -50.77
CA PRO A 68 -4.83 57.72 -49.72
C PRO A 68 -4.48 58.88 -48.71
N VAL A 69 -3.37 58.72 -47.97
CA VAL A 69 -2.71 59.52 -46.88
C VAL A 69 -2.69 61.06 -46.99
N PRO A 70 -2.51 61.78 -45.84
CA PRO A 70 -1.18 62.37 -45.54
C PRO A 70 -0.71 62.30 -44.05
N VAL A 71 0.51 62.80 -43.78
CA VAL A 71 1.30 62.75 -42.50
C VAL A 71 1.77 64.18 -42.13
N ILE A 72 2.53 64.36 -41.01
CA ILE A 72 3.45 65.49 -40.62
C ILE A 72 2.93 66.37 -39.44
N PRO A 73 3.75 66.75 -38.41
CA PRO A 73 4.99 66.16 -37.85
C PRO A 73 5.04 66.11 -36.29
N SER A 74 6.22 65.80 -35.72
CA SER A 74 6.57 65.89 -34.30
C SER A 74 6.81 67.33 -33.78
N PRO A 75 6.99 67.49 -32.45
CA PRO A 75 8.10 68.29 -31.93
C PRO A 75 9.05 67.47 -31.04
N SER A 76 10.20 68.05 -30.70
CA SER A 76 11.22 67.47 -29.82
C SER A 76 11.79 68.53 -28.87
N THR A 77 12.53 68.10 -27.83
CA THR A 77 13.86 68.59 -27.40
C THR A 77 14.07 68.68 -25.88
N HIS A 78 15.35 68.58 -25.48
CA HIS A 78 16.01 69.17 -24.29
C HIS A 78 15.64 68.72 -22.85
N THR A 79 16.54 68.77 -21.85
CA THR A 79 17.92 68.22 -21.71
C THR A 79 18.41 68.35 -20.26
N SER A 80 19.17 67.37 -19.73
CA SER A 80 19.98 67.46 -18.48
C SER A 80 19.17 67.60 -17.16
N THR A 81 19.73 67.52 -15.92
CA THR A 81 21.14 67.63 -15.47
C THR A 81 21.46 66.78 -14.22
N THR A 82 22.61 66.09 -14.23
CA THR A 82 23.51 65.68 -13.11
C THR A 82 23.02 65.36 -11.68
N ALA A 83 23.35 64.15 -11.21
CA ALA A 83 23.92 63.86 -9.87
C ALA A 83 24.78 62.55 -9.92
N PRO A 84 25.80 62.34 -9.06
CA PRO A 84 26.85 61.32 -9.27
C PRO A 84 26.64 59.98 -8.51
N ALA A 85 27.55 59.02 -8.76
CA ALA A 85 27.41 57.60 -8.40
C ALA A 85 28.28 57.10 -7.24
N SER A 86 27.79 56.05 -6.56
CA SER A 86 28.55 54.96 -5.91
C SER A 86 27.52 53.86 -5.53
N GLY A 87 27.80 52.55 -5.51
CA GLY A 87 28.92 51.73 -6.00
C GLY A 87 28.46 50.25 -5.95
N PRO A 88 28.92 49.34 -6.82
CA PRO A 88 28.26 48.04 -6.98
C PRO A 88 28.62 47.02 -5.89
N SER A 89 27.61 46.30 -5.40
CA SER A 89 27.76 44.97 -4.80
C SER A 89 27.11 43.96 -5.74
N ALA A 90 27.77 42.83 -6.01
CA ALA A 90 27.36 41.88 -7.04
C ALA A 90 27.14 40.48 -6.44
N ALA A 91 25.88 40.14 -6.16
CA ALA A 91 25.48 38.83 -5.62
C ALA A 91 24.02 38.47 -5.99
N ASP A 92 23.61 38.69 -7.24
CA ASP A 92 22.21 38.47 -7.66
C ASP A 92 22.10 37.84 -9.07
N HIS A 93 22.43 36.54 -9.15
CA HIS A 93 22.49 35.78 -10.42
C HIS A 93 21.71 34.45 -10.37
N LEU A 94 20.48 34.49 -9.83
CA LEU A 94 19.46 33.45 -10.03
C LEU A 94 18.15 34.04 -10.60
N ARG A 95 18.24 34.48 -11.87
CA ARG A 95 17.11 34.70 -12.81
C ARG A 95 15.90 35.51 -12.31
N HIS A 96 16.06 36.82 -12.22
CA HIS A 96 14.94 37.75 -12.44
C HIS A 96 14.84 38.13 -13.93
N ASP A 97 14.02 37.41 -14.70
CA ASP A 97 13.59 37.86 -16.04
C ASP A 97 12.50 38.93 -15.88
N ALA A 98 12.91 40.20 -15.96
CA ALA A 98 12.04 41.37 -15.85
C ALA A 98 12.10 42.23 -17.12
N ALA A 99 11.56 41.72 -18.23
CA ALA A 99 11.51 42.43 -19.52
C ALA A 99 10.17 42.20 -20.25
N GLY A 100 9.35 43.25 -20.35
CA GLY A 100 8.09 43.25 -21.13
C GLY A 100 6.89 42.65 -20.39
N ALA A 101 6.16 43.48 -19.63
CA ALA A 101 4.99 43.06 -18.86
C ALA A 101 3.72 42.91 -19.72
N GLU A 102 3.69 41.93 -20.63
CA GLU A 102 2.41 41.28 -20.94
C GLU A 102 1.93 40.52 -19.70
N ARG A 103 0.63 40.58 -19.39
CA ARG A 103 0.09 39.87 -18.21
C ARG A 103 0.24 38.35 -18.41
N PRO A 104 0.87 37.60 -17.48
CA PRO A 104 1.00 36.15 -17.63
C PRO A 104 -0.38 35.50 -17.66
N VAL A 105 -0.66 34.75 -18.74
CA VAL A 105 -1.98 34.13 -18.95
C VAL A 105 -2.17 32.99 -17.95
N SER A 106 -3.03 33.18 -16.95
CA SER A 106 -3.14 32.26 -15.80
C SER A 106 -3.39 30.80 -16.22
N VAL A 107 -2.63 29.88 -15.64
CA VAL A 107 -2.70 28.43 -15.91
C VAL A 107 -3.68 27.68 -14.99
N SER A 108 -4.19 28.36 -13.96
CA SER A 108 -5.10 27.81 -12.95
C SER A 108 -5.94 28.89 -12.27
N ARG A 109 -6.91 28.46 -11.48
CA ARG A 109 -7.81 29.31 -10.70
C ARG A 109 -7.98 28.70 -9.31
N ILE A 110 -7.76 29.50 -8.26
CA ILE A 110 -8.34 29.22 -6.95
C ILE A 110 -9.75 29.79 -6.95
N VAL A 111 -10.73 28.96 -6.59
CA VAL A 111 -12.11 29.38 -6.32
C VAL A 111 -12.25 29.50 -4.82
N ILE A 112 -12.80 30.62 -4.34
CA ILE A 112 -13.16 30.78 -2.94
C ILE A 112 -14.69 30.80 -2.88
N GLU A 113 -15.29 29.72 -2.37
CA GLU A 113 -16.75 29.62 -2.15
C GLU A 113 -17.01 29.50 -0.64
N LYS A 114 -17.88 30.37 -0.10
CA LYS A 114 -18.26 30.40 1.34
C LYS A 114 -17.08 30.54 2.33
N GLY A 115 -15.90 30.94 1.85
CA GLY A 115 -14.67 31.08 2.65
C GLY A 115 -13.68 29.91 2.51
N MET A 116 -14.09 28.80 1.88
CA MET A 116 -13.20 27.68 1.57
C MET A 116 -12.52 27.91 0.21
N SER A 117 -11.20 27.73 0.12
CA SER A 117 -10.42 27.84 -1.11
C SER A 117 -10.21 26.47 -1.77
N SER A 118 -10.67 26.29 -3.01
CA SER A 118 -10.43 25.07 -3.82
C SER A 118 -9.64 25.39 -5.10
N TYR A 119 -8.70 24.51 -5.47
CA TYR A 119 -7.82 24.70 -6.63
C TYR A 119 -8.30 23.96 -7.88
N HIS A 120 -8.43 24.68 -9.00
CA HIS A 120 -8.85 24.11 -10.28
C HIS A 120 -7.93 24.59 -11.43
N GLY A 121 -7.18 23.64 -12.01
CA GLY A 121 -6.37 23.87 -13.22
C GLY A 121 -7.19 23.89 -14.52
N ARG A 122 -6.57 24.34 -15.63
CA ARG A 122 -7.17 24.49 -16.98
C ARG A 122 -7.98 23.30 -17.54
N THR A 123 -7.80 22.08 -17.02
CA THR A 123 -8.54 20.88 -17.46
C THR A 123 -9.84 20.64 -16.69
N SER A 124 -10.13 21.42 -15.65
CA SER A 124 -11.36 21.33 -14.86
C SER A 124 -12.53 22.02 -15.57
N THR A 125 -13.74 21.45 -15.47
CA THR A 125 -14.99 22.12 -15.89
C THR A 125 -15.36 23.32 -15.00
N LEU A 126 -14.64 23.53 -13.90
CA LEU A 126 -14.75 24.70 -13.02
C LEU A 126 -13.75 25.82 -13.41
N PHE A 127 -12.92 25.59 -14.43
CA PHE A 127 -12.07 26.61 -15.04
C PHE A 127 -12.82 27.30 -16.18
N ASP A 128 -12.93 28.62 -16.13
CA ASP A 128 -13.58 29.45 -17.15
C ASP A 128 -12.62 30.56 -17.57
N GLU A 129 -12.25 30.56 -18.85
CA GLU A 129 -11.33 31.53 -19.45
C GLU A 129 -11.97 32.93 -19.59
N ASN A 130 -13.29 33.02 -19.69
CA ASN A 130 -13.99 34.27 -19.99
C ASN A 130 -14.25 35.13 -18.74
N ALA A 131 -14.23 34.54 -17.54
CA ALA A 131 -14.44 35.25 -16.27
C ALA A 131 -13.45 36.41 -15.99
N HIS A 132 -12.36 36.51 -16.77
CA HIS A 132 -11.43 37.65 -16.73
C HIS A 132 -11.93 38.90 -17.50
N HIS A 133 -12.93 38.79 -18.37
CA HIS A 133 -13.42 39.91 -19.18
C HIS A 133 -14.60 40.67 -18.55
N ASP A 134 -15.45 40.01 -17.78
CA ASP A 134 -16.67 40.62 -17.19
C ASP A 134 -16.46 41.27 -15.81
N ARG A 135 -15.25 41.17 -15.22
CA ARG A 135 -14.92 41.94 -14.02
C ARG A 135 -14.46 43.35 -14.42
N PRO A 136 -15.07 44.44 -13.91
CA PRO A 136 -14.47 45.75 -14.03
C PRO A 136 -13.07 45.71 -13.39
N ALA A 137 -12.13 46.47 -13.94
CA ALA A 137 -10.77 46.52 -13.43
C ALA A 137 -10.76 47.13 -12.02
N ALA A 138 -10.86 46.27 -11.00
CA ALA A 138 -10.74 46.66 -9.61
C ALA A 138 -9.40 47.36 -9.43
N GLU A 139 -9.44 48.57 -8.87
CA GLU A 139 -8.22 49.34 -8.59
C GLU A 139 -7.29 48.47 -7.76
N ALA A 140 -6.10 48.20 -8.31
CA ALA A 140 -5.12 47.40 -7.61
C ALA A 140 -4.75 48.15 -6.32
N ARG A 141 -5.18 47.61 -5.16
CA ARG A 141 -4.80 48.16 -3.86
C ARG A 141 -3.28 48.37 -3.87
N PRO A 142 -2.77 49.55 -3.48
CA PRO A 142 -1.33 49.76 -3.42
C PRO A 142 -0.74 48.71 -2.48
N LYS A 143 0.05 47.77 -3.02
CA LYS A 143 0.73 46.75 -2.23
C LYS A 143 1.57 47.47 -1.17
N MET A 144 1.36 47.15 0.11
CA MET A 144 2.20 47.72 1.15
C MET A 144 3.65 47.30 0.91
N PRO A 145 4.65 48.19 1.10
CA PRO A 145 6.04 47.81 0.92
C PRO A 145 6.39 46.65 1.84
N GLU A 146 7.18 45.69 1.36
CA GLU A 146 7.35 44.39 2.02
C GLU A 146 7.92 44.53 3.45
N GLN A 147 8.78 45.53 3.65
CA GLN A 147 9.35 45.92 4.94
C GLN A 147 8.29 46.37 5.97
N TRP A 148 7.17 46.95 5.54
CA TRP A 148 6.05 47.28 6.43
C TRP A 148 5.25 46.04 6.83
N ILE A 149 5.17 45.04 5.95
CA ILE A 149 4.53 43.76 6.24
C ILE A 149 5.39 42.96 7.24
N GLU A 150 6.70 42.88 7.02
CA GLU A 150 7.67 42.31 7.98
C GLU A 150 7.57 42.99 9.35
N ASN A 151 7.70 44.32 9.41
CA ASN A 151 7.59 45.06 10.67
C ASN A 151 6.23 44.82 11.38
N GLY A 152 5.14 44.67 10.63
CA GLY A 152 3.81 44.37 11.17
C GLY A 152 3.71 42.95 11.74
N LEU A 153 4.21 41.95 11.01
CA LEU A 153 4.22 40.55 11.44
C LEU A 153 5.12 40.35 12.67
N VAL A 154 6.34 40.89 12.66
CA VAL A 154 7.28 40.81 13.79
C VAL A 154 6.73 41.50 15.04
N ALA A 155 6.03 42.63 14.89
CA ALA A 155 5.37 43.30 16.02
C ALA A 155 4.20 42.48 16.59
N GLU A 156 3.38 41.86 15.74
CA GLU A 156 2.29 40.97 16.18
C GLU A 156 2.84 39.70 16.82
N ALA A 157 3.89 39.08 16.26
CA ALA A 157 4.58 37.92 16.83
C ALA A 157 5.14 38.24 18.22
N THR A 158 5.82 39.39 18.37
CA THR A 158 6.29 39.91 19.67
C THR A 158 5.13 40.04 20.66
N ARG A 159 4.00 40.60 20.23
CA ARG A 159 2.81 40.81 21.07
C ARG A 159 2.17 39.49 21.51
N GLN A 160 2.03 38.52 20.60
CA GLN A 160 1.48 37.21 20.95
C GLN A 160 2.41 36.44 21.88
N ARG A 161 3.73 36.49 21.65
CA ARG A 161 4.73 35.85 22.53
C ARG A 161 4.66 36.36 23.97
N GLN A 162 4.40 37.66 24.18
CA GLN A 162 4.16 38.24 25.50
C GLN A 162 2.82 37.78 26.13
N LEU A 163 1.81 37.47 25.31
CA LEU A 163 0.50 37.01 25.77
C LEU A 163 0.46 35.52 26.11
N GLU A 164 1.40 34.69 25.65
CA GLU A 164 1.46 33.25 25.98
C GLU A 164 1.43 32.99 27.50
N ASP A 165 2.32 33.64 28.25
CA ASP A 165 2.43 33.51 29.71
C ASP A 165 1.18 34.07 30.44
N PHE A 166 0.62 35.16 29.94
CA PHE A 166 -0.61 35.75 30.48
C PHE A 166 -1.83 34.85 30.27
N ASN A 167 -1.97 34.25 29.09
CA ASN A 167 -3.04 33.31 28.74
C ASN A 167 -2.90 32.01 29.53
N PHE A 168 -1.67 31.51 29.72
CA PHE A 168 -1.38 30.36 30.58
C PHE A 168 -1.78 30.61 32.03
N ARG A 169 -1.30 31.70 32.65
CA ARG A 169 -1.64 32.07 34.05
C ARG A 169 -3.12 32.36 34.27
N ARG A 170 -3.87 32.71 33.22
CA ARG A 170 -5.32 32.90 33.26
C ARG A 170 -6.13 31.64 32.95
N GLY A 171 -5.48 30.52 32.61
CA GLY A 171 -6.14 29.26 32.28
C GLY A 171 -7.01 29.32 31.02
N THR A 172 -6.67 30.18 30.05
CA THR A 172 -7.48 30.34 28.82
C THR A 172 -7.08 29.40 27.68
N LEU A 173 -6.01 28.61 27.85
CA LEU A 173 -5.50 27.67 26.85
C LEU A 173 -6.19 26.30 26.98
N ASP A 174 -6.78 25.78 25.89
CA ASP A 174 -7.41 24.45 25.87
C ASP A 174 -6.37 23.33 25.69
N PHE A 175 -5.99 22.69 26.79
CA PHE A 175 -5.05 21.55 26.82
C PHE A 175 -5.69 20.18 26.44
N ASP A 176 -6.93 20.16 25.93
CA ASP A 176 -7.69 18.94 25.55
C ASP A 176 -7.77 17.85 26.64
N GLY A 177 -7.84 18.28 27.91
CA GLY A 177 -7.94 17.39 29.07
C GLY A 177 -6.59 16.93 29.65
N VAL A 178 -5.47 17.41 29.11
CA VAL A 178 -4.14 17.23 29.71
C VAL A 178 -3.95 18.23 30.86
N ASP A 179 -3.21 17.85 31.89
CA ASP A 179 -2.70 18.75 32.93
C ASP A 179 -2.00 19.98 32.31
N PRO A 180 -2.30 21.23 32.71
CA PRO A 180 -1.72 22.43 32.10
C PRO A 180 -0.19 22.48 32.16
N ASP A 181 0.43 22.05 33.27
CA ASP A 181 1.89 22.07 33.40
C ASP A 181 2.55 21.02 32.51
N LEU A 182 1.97 19.82 32.41
CA LEU A 182 2.42 18.78 31.46
C LEU A 182 2.21 19.20 30.01
N GLY A 183 1.06 19.80 29.68
CA GLY A 183 0.73 20.27 28.34
C GLY A 183 1.65 21.39 27.89
N MET A 184 1.93 22.37 28.76
CA MET A 184 2.84 23.48 28.47
C MET A 184 4.30 23.01 28.38
N HIS A 185 4.71 22.03 29.21
CA HIS A 185 6.00 21.34 29.07
C HIS A 185 6.16 20.65 27.71
N LEU A 186 5.12 19.93 27.24
CA LEU A 186 5.13 19.30 25.91
C LEU A 186 5.17 20.33 24.77
N LEU A 187 4.47 21.47 24.89
CA LEU A 187 4.58 22.58 23.94
C LEU A 187 5.99 23.16 23.90
N ASN A 188 6.61 23.42 25.06
CA ASN A 188 7.99 23.92 25.14
C ASN A 188 9.02 22.95 24.52
N LEU A 189 8.84 21.64 24.68
CA LEU A 189 9.66 20.62 24.00
C LEU A 189 9.46 20.65 22.47
N HIS A 190 8.26 20.94 21.98
CA HIS A 190 8.00 21.09 20.54
C HIS A 190 8.67 22.34 19.98
N TRP A 191 8.42 23.52 20.59
CA TRP A 191 9.01 24.79 20.17
C TRP A 191 10.54 24.71 20.13
N ASN A 192 11.16 24.18 21.18
CA ASN A 192 12.62 24.12 21.30
C ASN A 192 13.33 23.17 20.31
N ARG A 193 12.61 22.26 19.63
CA ARG A 193 13.23 21.17 18.85
C ARG A 193 12.52 20.82 17.55
N GLN A 194 11.25 20.42 17.61
CA GLN A 194 10.54 19.92 16.44
C GLN A 194 10.12 21.04 15.50
N HIS A 195 9.71 22.18 16.07
CA HIS A 195 9.31 23.37 15.33
C HIS A 195 10.48 23.89 14.47
N HIS A 196 11.63 24.27 15.06
CA HIS A 196 12.81 24.76 14.33
C HIS A 196 13.38 23.79 13.29
N SER A 197 13.01 22.50 13.31
CA SER A 197 13.45 21.52 12.31
C SER A 197 12.76 21.72 10.95
N PHE A 198 11.52 22.23 10.92
CA PHE A 198 10.69 22.26 9.70
C PHE A 198 9.70 23.43 9.58
N LEU A 199 9.51 24.26 10.62
CA LEU A 199 8.54 25.38 10.69
C LEU A 199 7.10 25.03 10.22
N ILE A 200 6.66 23.78 10.41
CA ILE A 200 5.30 23.32 10.09
C ILE A 200 4.24 24.17 10.82
N THR A 201 4.49 24.44 12.09
CA THR A 201 3.65 25.25 12.98
C THR A 201 4.12 26.70 12.96
N TYR A 202 3.19 27.66 13.02
CA TYR A 202 3.48 29.07 13.22
C TYR A 202 3.03 29.48 14.62
N ARG A 203 4.01 29.66 15.52
CA ARG A 203 3.78 29.76 16.97
C ARG A 203 2.86 30.94 17.37
N PRO A 204 3.00 32.17 16.83
CA PRO A 204 2.17 33.30 17.23
C PRO A 204 0.68 33.04 17.03
N ALA A 205 0.28 32.56 15.84
CA ALA A 205 -1.12 32.26 15.56
C ALA A 205 -1.61 31.02 16.33
N PHE A 206 -0.80 29.96 16.45
CA PHE A 206 -1.18 28.75 17.18
C PHE A 206 -1.48 29.05 18.66
N MET A 207 -0.59 29.76 19.36
CA MET A 207 -0.74 30.06 20.78
C MET A 207 -1.83 31.11 21.06
N ARG A 208 -2.06 32.04 20.12
CA ARG A 208 -3.22 32.94 20.12
C ARG A 208 -4.53 32.15 19.98
N ASP A 209 -4.61 31.31 18.96
CA ASP A 209 -5.83 30.63 18.57
C ASP A 209 -6.20 29.51 19.56
N MET A 210 -5.22 28.94 20.28
CA MET A 210 -5.42 28.07 21.44
C MET A 210 -6.11 28.79 22.62
N ALA A 211 -6.00 30.12 22.71
CA ALA A 211 -6.62 30.94 23.75
C ALA A 211 -7.99 31.54 23.36
N CYS A 212 -8.32 31.58 22.07
CA CYS A 212 -9.56 32.20 21.55
C CYS A 212 -10.38 31.36 20.57
N ALA A 213 -10.03 30.09 20.36
CA ALA A 213 -10.62 29.17 19.38
C ALA A 213 -10.56 29.71 17.93
N GLY A 214 -9.38 30.18 17.52
CA GLY A 214 -9.12 30.67 16.17
C GLY A 214 -8.74 29.57 15.15
N PRO A 215 -8.65 29.90 13.85
CA PRO A 215 -8.50 28.93 12.76
C PRO A 215 -7.15 28.21 12.69
N TYR A 216 -6.11 28.67 13.38
CA TYR A 216 -4.77 28.05 13.39
C TYR A 216 -4.51 27.14 14.61
N PHE A 217 -5.55 26.83 15.37
CA PHE A 217 -5.52 25.85 16.45
C PHE A 217 -6.56 24.75 16.22
N SER A 218 -6.18 23.50 16.48
CA SER A 218 -7.13 22.39 16.61
C SER A 218 -6.62 21.34 17.58
N LYS A 219 -7.55 20.63 18.23
CA LYS A 219 -7.24 19.51 19.15
C LYS A 219 -6.47 18.38 18.43
N LEU A 220 -6.68 18.22 17.12
CA LEU A 220 -5.94 17.28 16.28
C LEU A 220 -4.45 17.67 16.16
N LEU A 221 -4.18 18.95 15.87
CA LEU A 221 -2.81 19.49 15.81
C LEU A 221 -2.13 19.47 17.17
N LEU A 222 -2.84 19.85 18.24
CA LEU A 222 -2.32 19.83 19.61
C LEU A 222 -1.87 18.41 20.03
N ASN A 223 -2.69 17.40 19.79
CA ASN A 223 -2.34 16.01 20.13
C ASN A 223 -1.23 15.45 19.22
N ALA A 224 -1.13 15.89 17.96
CA ALA A 224 0.01 15.54 17.10
C ALA A 224 1.33 16.13 17.64
N ILE A 225 1.30 17.38 18.10
CA ILE A 225 2.41 18.05 18.78
C ILE A 225 2.80 17.30 20.06
N TYR A 226 1.83 16.96 20.93
CA TYR A 226 2.08 16.20 22.15
C TYR A 226 2.69 14.81 21.89
N PHE A 227 2.21 14.09 20.88
CA PHE A 227 2.79 12.80 20.48
C PHE A 227 4.26 12.96 20.08
N GLY A 228 4.57 13.95 19.24
CA GLY A 228 5.94 14.25 18.81
C GLY A 228 6.87 14.67 19.95
N ALA A 229 6.38 15.51 20.87
CA ALA A 229 7.13 16.02 22.02
C ALA A 229 7.39 14.97 23.12
N SER A 230 6.42 14.09 23.36
CA SER A 230 6.44 13.10 24.47
C SER A 230 7.71 12.27 24.52
N LYS A 231 8.26 11.92 23.35
CA LYS A 231 9.49 11.14 23.18
C LYS A 231 10.73 11.77 23.83
N PHE A 232 10.76 13.11 23.97
CA PHE A 232 11.93 13.86 24.45
C PHE A 232 11.80 14.33 25.91
N SER A 233 10.60 14.17 26.48
CA SER A 233 10.27 14.52 27.87
C SER A 233 11.02 13.66 28.90
N SER A 234 11.45 14.29 29.99
CA SER A 234 11.96 13.64 31.21
C SER A 234 10.86 13.12 32.14
N ARG A 235 9.63 13.63 32.02
CA ARG A 235 8.43 13.21 32.79
C ARG A 235 7.92 11.86 32.29
N HIS A 236 8.74 10.81 32.41
CA HIS A 236 8.55 9.51 31.77
C HIS A 236 7.23 8.83 32.16
N GLU A 237 6.89 8.87 33.45
CA GLU A 237 5.72 8.19 34.04
C GLU A 237 4.39 8.76 33.53
N GLU A 238 4.37 10.03 33.12
CA GLU A 238 3.15 10.74 32.71
C GLU A 238 2.90 10.66 31.19
N VAL A 239 3.93 10.33 30.40
CA VAL A 239 3.86 10.32 28.93
C VAL A 239 4.05 8.95 28.30
N ARG A 240 4.47 7.93 29.05
CA ARG A 240 4.71 6.57 28.54
C ARG A 240 3.71 5.57 29.13
N ARG A 241 3.16 4.69 28.29
CA ARG A 241 2.35 3.53 28.77
C ARG A 241 3.21 2.54 29.57
N VAL A 242 4.51 2.47 29.31
CA VAL A 242 5.50 1.67 30.03
C VAL A 242 6.72 2.55 30.29
N ALA A 243 7.02 2.88 31.54
CA ALA A 243 8.01 3.90 31.91
C ALA A 243 9.40 3.68 31.26
N ASN A 244 9.85 2.43 31.17
CA ASN A 244 11.14 2.05 30.59
C ASN A 244 11.15 1.88 29.06
N ASP A 245 9.99 1.95 28.38
CA ASP A 245 9.91 1.81 26.92
C ASP A 245 9.53 3.13 26.23
N VAL A 246 10.55 3.77 25.62
CA VAL A 246 10.45 5.01 24.85
C VAL A 246 9.45 4.91 23.70
N ARG A 247 9.21 3.72 23.12
CA ARG A 247 8.25 3.52 22.02
C ARG A 247 6.81 3.78 22.46
N THR A 248 6.51 3.64 23.76
CA THR A 248 5.19 3.92 24.33
C THR A 248 4.94 5.39 24.66
N ALA A 249 5.92 6.27 24.40
CA ALA A 249 5.79 7.71 24.63
C ALA A 249 4.70 8.33 23.73
N GLY A 250 3.81 9.11 24.34
CA GLY A 250 2.72 9.82 23.65
C GLY A 250 1.60 8.92 23.13
N TRP A 251 1.55 7.63 23.53
CA TRP A 251 0.52 6.66 23.12
C TRP A 251 -0.91 7.22 23.24
N GLN A 252 -1.24 7.89 24.35
CA GLN A 252 -2.56 8.48 24.57
C GLN A 252 -2.89 9.59 23.56
N PHE A 253 -1.92 10.45 23.24
CA PHE A 253 -2.07 11.53 22.26
C PHE A 253 -2.18 10.97 20.83
N ARG A 254 -1.41 9.92 20.51
CA ARG A 254 -1.56 9.19 19.24
C ARG A 254 -2.94 8.54 19.09
N ARG A 255 -3.49 7.96 20.16
CA ARG A 255 -4.88 7.45 20.18
C ARG A 255 -5.88 8.57 19.95
N ARG A 256 -5.70 9.72 20.60
CA ARG A 256 -6.54 10.93 20.44
C ARG A 256 -6.48 11.51 19.02
N VAL A 257 -5.30 11.57 18.39
CA VAL A 257 -5.14 11.91 16.97
C VAL A 257 -5.96 10.97 16.08
N ARG A 258 -5.85 9.64 16.28
CA ARG A 258 -6.61 8.67 15.48
C ARG A 258 -8.13 8.80 15.63
N GLN A 259 -8.62 9.23 16.80
CA GLN A 259 -10.04 9.53 17.02
C GLN A 259 -10.47 10.80 16.27
N LEU A 260 -9.71 11.90 16.38
CA LEU A 260 -10.05 13.19 15.79
C LEU A 260 -9.82 13.26 14.27
N LEU A 261 -8.98 12.38 13.72
CA LEU A 261 -8.63 12.40 12.29
C LEU A 261 -9.81 12.02 11.38
N GLY A 262 -10.78 11.24 11.86
CA GLY A 262 -11.89 10.75 11.02
C GLY A 262 -12.70 11.89 10.38
N GLU A 263 -13.26 12.78 11.21
CA GLU A 263 -14.04 13.95 10.77
C GLU A 263 -13.15 14.97 10.04
N ALA A 264 -11.89 15.11 10.47
CA ALA A 264 -10.92 16.04 9.88
C ALA A 264 -10.43 15.65 8.47
N LEU A 265 -10.80 14.47 7.95
CA LEU A 265 -10.49 14.06 6.57
C LEU A 265 -11.57 14.47 5.55
N ASP A 266 -12.77 14.86 5.99
CA ASP A 266 -13.86 15.27 5.08
C ASP A 266 -13.64 16.67 4.46
N ASN A 267 -12.79 17.50 5.06
CA ASN A 267 -12.46 18.86 4.58
C ASN A 267 -10.95 19.11 4.67
N SER A 268 -10.36 19.77 3.66
CA SER A 268 -8.96 20.19 3.71
C SER A 268 -8.79 21.42 4.61
N GLU A 269 -8.00 21.30 5.68
CA GLU A 269 -7.68 22.41 6.60
C GLU A 269 -6.18 22.53 6.86
N ILE A 270 -5.72 23.76 7.14
CA ILE A 270 -4.31 24.03 7.45
C ILE A 270 -3.88 23.30 8.74
N THR A 271 -4.71 23.28 9.79
CA THR A 271 -4.35 22.57 11.03
C THR A 271 -4.27 21.05 10.84
N THR A 272 -5.15 20.47 10.00
CA THR A 272 -5.09 19.06 9.61
C THR A 272 -3.82 18.72 8.81
N ILE A 273 -3.45 19.57 7.84
CA ILE A 273 -2.18 19.45 7.10
C ILE A 273 -1.00 19.48 8.09
N GLN A 274 -0.96 20.45 9.00
CA GLN A 274 0.09 20.57 10.01
C GLN A 274 0.15 19.35 10.92
N ALA A 275 -1.00 18.86 11.39
CA ALA A 275 -1.10 17.68 12.25
C ALA A 275 -0.57 16.43 11.53
N LEU A 276 -0.99 16.22 10.28
CA LEU A 276 -0.52 15.11 9.45
C LEU A 276 0.99 15.18 9.20
N LEU A 277 1.57 16.36 8.97
CA LEU A 277 3.03 16.54 8.80
C LEU A 277 3.80 16.28 10.11
N VAL A 278 3.29 16.73 11.27
CA VAL A 278 3.90 16.46 12.58
C VAL A 278 3.83 14.96 12.92
N MET A 279 2.69 14.31 12.66
CA MET A 279 2.53 12.86 12.80
C MET A 279 3.46 12.09 11.85
N THR A 280 3.55 12.53 10.59
CA THR A 280 4.43 11.98 9.55
C THR A 280 5.88 11.93 10.01
N ASN A 281 6.40 13.04 10.53
CA ASN A 281 7.78 13.11 11.04
C ASN A 281 7.98 12.31 12.34
N SER A 282 6.97 12.27 13.22
CA SER A 282 7.06 11.59 14.52
C SER A 282 6.99 10.06 14.39
N LEU A 283 6.10 9.54 13.55
CA LEU A 283 6.03 8.10 13.21
C LEU A 283 7.27 7.66 12.44
N PHE A 284 7.76 8.48 11.51
CA PHE A 284 8.99 8.19 10.77
C PHE A 284 10.20 8.06 11.72
N ALA A 285 10.33 8.96 12.69
CA ALA A 285 11.37 8.90 13.72
C ALA A 285 11.19 7.77 14.76
N LEU A 286 10.12 6.97 14.70
CA LEU A 286 9.96 5.73 15.46
C LEU A 286 10.36 4.48 14.65
N GLY A 287 10.38 4.56 13.31
CA GLY A 287 10.93 3.52 12.42
C GLY A 287 10.03 2.33 12.11
N ASP A 288 9.06 2.01 12.99
CA ASP A 288 8.05 0.95 12.84
C ASP A 288 7.08 1.23 11.67
N GLU A 289 6.31 2.32 11.78
CA GLU A 289 5.08 2.50 10.97
C GLU A 289 5.30 3.33 9.68
N ARG A 290 6.26 2.90 8.86
CA ARG A 290 6.66 3.59 7.62
C ARG A 290 5.49 3.86 6.68
N SER A 291 4.60 2.87 6.52
CA SER A 291 3.40 2.97 5.67
C SER A 291 2.35 3.95 6.19
N ALA A 292 2.24 4.13 7.51
CA ALA A 292 1.34 5.12 8.10
C ALA A 292 1.90 6.54 7.92
N ALA A 293 3.20 6.73 8.21
CA ALA A 293 3.89 8.00 7.99
C ALA A 293 3.77 8.48 6.53
N TRP A 294 4.04 7.59 5.57
CA TRP A 294 3.89 7.89 4.14
C TRP A 294 2.45 8.21 3.73
N THR A 295 1.46 7.47 4.28
CA THR A 295 0.04 7.72 3.99
C THR A 295 -0.39 9.09 4.48
N TYR A 296 -0.02 9.48 5.71
CA TYR A 296 -0.31 10.80 6.27
C TYR A 296 0.37 11.93 5.48
N ALA A 297 1.63 11.75 5.07
CA ALA A 297 2.33 12.67 4.19
C ALA A 297 1.55 12.89 2.88
N GLY A 298 1.17 11.79 2.22
CA GLY A 298 0.40 11.84 0.98
C GLY A 298 -0.98 12.50 1.11
N ILE A 299 -1.66 12.37 2.26
CA ILE A 299 -2.92 13.08 2.52
C ILE A 299 -2.65 14.58 2.65
N ALA A 300 -1.67 14.99 3.46
CA ALA A 300 -1.29 16.40 3.62
C ALA A 300 -0.92 17.05 2.28
N PHE A 301 -0.16 16.36 1.43
CA PHE A 301 0.22 16.85 0.10
C PHE A 301 -1.00 17.04 -0.82
N ARG A 302 -2.02 16.18 -0.73
CA ARG A 302 -3.28 16.33 -1.48
C ARG A 302 -4.11 17.50 -0.97
N MET A 303 -4.21 17.69 0.35
CA MET A 303 -4.90 18.84 0.97
C MET A 303 -4.22 20.18 0.63
N ILE A 304 -2.87 20.20 0.51
CA ILE A 304 -2.11 21.36 0.02
C ILE A 304 -2.41 21.69 -1.45
N VAL A 305 -2.63 20.67 -2.29
CA VAL A 305 -3.08 20.88 -3.67
C VAL A 305 -4.50 21.41 -3.69
N ASP A 306 -5.41 20.79 -2.95
CA ASP A 306 -6.83 21.16 -2.86
C ASP A 306 -7.03 22.62 -2.40
N LEU A 307 -6.39 23.02 -1.28
CA LEU A 307 -6.42 24.40 -0.79
C LEU A 307 -5.64 25.42 -1.63
N GLY A 308 -4.97 24.99 -2.70
CA GLY A 308 -4.18 25.87 -3.58
C GLY A 308 -2.87 26.39 -2.97
N LEU A 309 -2.42 25.87 -1.81
CA LEU A 309 -1.20 26.31 -1.11
C LEU A 309 0.10 26.19 -1.93
N HIS A 310 0.06 25.46 -3.05
CA HIS A 310 1.16 25.26 -3.99
C HIS A 310 1.29 26.38 -5.06
N VAL A 311 0.42 27.40 -5.04
CA VAL A 311 0.48 28.57 -5.93
C VAL A 311 0.27 29.85 -5.10
N ASP A 312 1.26 30.74 -5.08
CA ASP A 312 1.17 32.01 -4.35
C ASP A 312 0.39 33.06 -5.17
N THR A 313 -0.94 33.08 -4.99
CA THR A 313 -1.87 33.87 -5.81
C THR A 313 -1.95 35.36 -5.44
N PHE A 314 -0.83 36.00 -5.15
CA PHE A 314 -0.73 37.40 -4.72
C PHE A 314 -1.30 38.44 -5.70
N ASP A 315 -1.44 38.08 -7.00
CA ASP A 315 -1.96 38.95 -8.07
C ASP A 315 -3.28 38.48 -8.71
N LEU A 316 -3.82 37.31 -8.33
CA LEU A 316 -5.10 36.80 -8.86
C LEU A 316 -6.30 37.15 -7.96
N ALA A 317 -6.06 37.41 -6.67
CA ALA A 317 -7.09 37.69 -5.68
C ALA A 317 -7.61 39.14 -5.75
N SER A 318 -8.49 39.43 -6.71
CA SER A 318 -9.42 40.58 -6.65
C SER A 318 -10.54 40.33 -5.61
N SER A 319 -10.18 39.84 -4.43
CA SER A 319 -11.10 39.33 -3.40
C SER A 319 -10.49 39.55 -2.02
N SER A 320 -11.20 40.30 -1.17
CA SER A 320 -10.68 40.96 0.02
C SER A 320 -10.71 40.07 1.27
N SER A 321 -10.11 38.88 1.22
CA SER A 321 -10.35 37.82 2.22
C SER A 321 -9.12 37.03 2.70
N ILE A 322 -7.89 37.48 2.42
CA ILE A 322 -6.65 36.83 2.91
C ILE A 322 -5.76 37.93 3.51
N SER A 323 -5.16 37.66 4.68
CA SER A 323 -4.27 38.57 5.40
C SER A 323 -2.79 38.22 5.17
N ASP A 324 -1.88 39.13 5.49
CA ASP A 324 -0.44 38.87 5.35
C ASP A 324 0.06 37.74 6.29
N GLU A 325 -0.58 37.58 7.46
CA GLU A 325 -0.35 36.43 8.37
C GLU A 325 -0.80 35.11 7.73
N ASP A 326 -1.96 35.10 7.06
CA ASP A 326 -2.49 33.92 6.36
C ASP A 326 -1.55 33.50 5.21
N TYR A 327 -0.99 34.47 4.46
CA TYR A 327 0.06 34.21 3.47
C TYR A 327 1.35 33.66 4.08
N GLU A 328 1.83 34.22 5.20
CA GLU A 328 3.04 33.75 5.89
C GLU A 328 2.89 32.29 6.35
N ILE A 329 1.74 31.96 6.96
CA ILE A 329 1.43 30.59 7.40
C ILE A 329 1.32 29.63 6.20
N ARG A 330 0.62 30.03 5.12
CA ARG A 330 0.53 29.21 3.90
C ARG A 330 1.90 28.91 3.29
N ARG A 331 2.77 29.93 3.16
CA ARG A 331 4.14 29.74 2.64
C ARG A 331 4.94 28.79 3.51
N ARG A 332 4.92 28.97 4.85
CA ARG A 332 5.60 28.06 5.78
C ARG A 332 5.09 26.63 5.64
N VAL A 333 3.77 26.40 5.71
CA VAL A 333 3.17 25.06 5.64
C VAL A 333 3.44 24.36 4.29
N PHE A 334 3.36 25.08 3.16
CA PHE A 334 3.74 24.54 1.86
C PHE A 334 5.21 24.11 1.83
N TRP A 335 6.13 24.99 2.23
CA TRP A 335 7.56 24.69 2.19
C TRP A 335 7.95 23.58 3.18
N SER A 336 7.26 23.51 4.32
CA SER A 336 7.42 22.43 5.30
C SER A 336 7.09 21.08 4.68
N ALA A 337 5.96 20.99 3.96
CA ALA A 337 5.57 19.80 3.24
C ALA A 337 6.54 19.48 2.09
N PHE A 338 7.02 20.49 1.37
CA PHE A 338 8.01 20.32 0.31
C PHE A 338 9.33 19.74 0.84
N VAL A 339 9.81 20.18 2.00
CA VAL A 339 11.00 19.64 2.69
C VAL A 339 10.74 18.22 3.20
N VAL A 340 9.61 17.98 3.86
CA VAL A 340 9.23 16.66 4.41
C VAL A 340 9.12 15.60 3.32
N ASP A 341 8.49 15.92 2.18
CA ASP A 341 8.41 15.06 0.99
C ASP A 341 9.80 14.56 0.56
N LYS A 342 10.78 15.47 0.43
CA LYS A 342 12.11 15.16 -0.11
C LYS A 342 12.94 14.35 0.88
N ILE A 343 12.87 14.70 2.16
CA ILE A 343 13.56 13.97 3.22
C ILE A 343 12.94 12.57 3.42
N GLN A 344 11.61 12.41 3.34
CA GLN A 344 10.98 11.09 3.42
C GLN A 344 11.28 10.23 2.18
N SER A 345 11.19 10.80 0.97
CA SER A 345 11.58 10.15 -0.28
C SER A 345 13.01 9.64 -0.25
N LEU A 346 13.95 10.49 0.18
CA LEU A 346 15.37 10.15 0.32
C LEU A 346 15.60 8.91 1.20
N TYR A 347 14.95 8.84 2.36
CA TYR A 347 15.20 7.73 3.31
C TYR A 347 14.45 6.45 2.95
N GLN A 348 13.30 6.56 2.30
CA GLN A 348 12.45 5.40 2.00
C GLN A 348 12.73 4.81 0.60
N GLY A 349 13.66 5.39 -0.17
CA GLY A 349 13.90 5.02 -1.56
C GLY A 349 12.72 5.36 -2.49
N ARG A 350 11.88 6.33 -2.11
CA ARG A 350 10.58 6.60 -2.79
C ARG A 350 10.68 7.80 -3.72
N PRO A 351 9.95 7.83 -4.86
CA PRO A 351 9.82 9.02 -5.68
C PRO A 351 9.26 10.22 -4.90
N VAL A 352 9.67 11.43 -5.25
CA VAL A 352 9.13 12.68 -4.68
C VAL A 352 7.70 12.95 -5.17
N SER A 353 6.84 13.43 -4.28
CA SER A 353 5.42 13.65 -4.55
C SER A 353 5.14 15.06 -5.06
N ILE A 354 5.75 16.08 -4.44
CA ILE A 354 5.57 17.49 -4.78
C ILE A 354 6.72 17.93 -5.69
N LYS A 355 6.47 18.11 -6.98
CA LYS A 355 7.51 18.56 -7.92
C LYS A 355 7.57 20.08 -7.96
N GLU A 356 8.77 20.63 -8.02
CA GLU A 356 9.02 22.06 -8.23
C GLU A 356 8.29 22.59 -9.48
N SER A 357 8.29 21.82 -10.58
CA SER A 357 7.60 22.14 -11.84
C SER A 357 6.10 22.39 -11.73
N ASP A 358 5.49 21.90 -10.65
CA ASP A 358 4.06 21.89 -10.43
C ASP A 358 3.68 22.95 -9.37
N THR A 359 4.62 23.83 -8.97
CA THR A 359 4.50 24.78 -7.85
C THR A 359 4.93 26.20 -8.21
N LEU A 360 4.33 27.20 -7.57
CA LEU A 360 4.57 28.63 -7.81
C LEU A 360 4.57 29.41 -6.47
N VAL A 361 5.35 28.96 -5.49
CA VAL A 361 5.48 29.60 -4.17
C VAL A 361 6.92 30.09 -3.99
N PRO A 362 7.16 31.36 -3.63
CA PRO A 362 8.52 31.85 -3.35
C PRO A 362 9.06 31.29 -2.02
N ILE A 363 10.36 31.06 -1.91
CA ILE A 363 11.04 30.78 -0.63
C ILE A 363 11.22 32.12 0.09
N LYS A 364 10.14 32.59 0.72
CA LYS A 364 10.07 33.90 1.38
C LYS A 364 9.21 33.83 2.62
N PHE A 365 9.78 34.27 3.74
CA PHE A 365 9.17 34.31 5.06
C PHE A 365 9.41 35.72 5.61
N LEU A 366 8.34 36.40 6.03
CA LEU A 366 8.34 37.80 6.46
C LEU A 366 8.23 38.00 7.97
N ASP A 367 7.85 36.97 8.75
CA ASP A 367 8.03 37.05 10.21
C ASP A 367 9.44 36.57 10.60
N THR A 368 10.31 37.53 10.89
CA THR A 368 11.69 37.29 11.34
C THR A 368 11.84 37.25 12.87
N TYR A 369 10.76 37.28 13.66
CA TYR A 369 10.81 37.31 15.13
C TYR A 369 11.57 36.11 15.73
N GLU A 370 11.27 34.90 15.27
CA GLU A 370 11.87 33.64 15.73
C GLU A 370 13.31 33.43 15.21
N GLU A 371 13.90 34.38 14.47
CA GLU A 371 15.31 34.35 14.08
C GLU A 371 16.23 34.72 15.26
N LEU A 372 15.81 35.68 16.09
CA LEU A 372 16.61 36.25 17.18
C LEU A 372 16.08 35.93 18.59
N GLU A 373 15.01 35.13 18.73
CA GLU A 373 14.62 34.59 20.05
C GLU A 373 15.79 33.78 20.66
N HIS A 374 16.02 33.93 21.96
CA HIS A 374 17.09 33.23 22.68
C HIS A 374 16.75 31.74 22.84
N TRP A 375 17.53 30.89 22.18
CA TRP A 375 17.45 29.44 22.24
C TRP A 375 18.48 28.86 23.23
N ALA A 376 18.01 27.97 24.09
CA ALA A 376 18.82 27.15 24.99
C ALA A 376 18.36 25.68 24.92
N PRO A 377 19.21 24.68 25.20
CA PRO A 377 18.96 23.26 24.90
C PRO A 377 17.97 22.54 25.84
N PHE A 378 16.75 23.05 26.01
CA PHE A 378 15.71 22.50 26.90
C PHE A 378 15.25 21.06 26.55
N ALA A 379 15.10 20.75 25.26
CA ALA A 379 14.68 19.42 24.80
C ALA A 379 15.83 18.39 24.71
N TYR A 380 17.06 18.83 24.92
CA TYR A 380 18.29 18.06 24.78
C TYR A 380 18.90 17.76 26.16
N THR A 381 19.93 16.93 26.23
CA THR A 381 20.66 16.68 27.47
C THR A 381 22.08 17.24 27.26
N PRO A 382 22.37 18.47 27.68
CA PRO A 382 23.69 19.04 27.45
C PRO A 382 24.76 18.21 28.18
N GLN A 383 25.86 17.88 27.49
CA GLN A 383 27.02 17.23 28.12
C GLN A 383 27.83 18.20 29.00
N THR A 384 27.57 19.50 28.88
CA THR A 384 28.20 20.55 29.69
C THR A 384 27.14 21.53 30.17
N ASP A 385 27.01 21.72 31.49
CA ASP A 385 25.99 22.59 32.12
C ASP A 385 26.07 24.08 31.74
N ASN A 386 27.14 24.49 31.03
CA ASN A 386 27.49 25.87 30.72
C ASN A 386 27.26 26.25 29.24
N TYR A 387 26.25 25.71 28.55
CA TYR A 387 25.90 26.21 27.20
C TYR A 387 25.22 27.59 27.32
N PRO A 388 25.85 28.71 26.90
CA PRO A 388 25.34 30.08 27.13
C PRO A 388 24.06 30.46 26.37
N GLY A 389 23.51 29.54 25.55
CA GLY A 389 22.44 29.83 24.61
C GLY A 389 22.93 30.58 23.38
N SER A 390 22.04 30.78 22.41
CA SER A 390 22.29 31.53 21.17
C SER A 390 20.99 32.15 20.66
N PRO A 391 21.01 33.01 19.62
CA PRO A 391 19.83 33.19 18.79
C PRO A 391 19.37 31.84 18.21
N ALA A 392 18.07 31.70 17.96
CA ALA A 392 17.51 30.47 17.40
C ALA A 392 17.86 30.27 15.91
N PHE A 393 18.02 31.34 15.13
CA PHE A 393 18.28 31.30 13.67
C PHE A 393 17.25 30.47 12.87
N SER A 394 16.00 30.44 13.33
CA SER A 394 14.95 29.53 12.85
C SER A 394 14.62 29.73 11.38
N VAL A 395 14.45 30.99 10.97
CA VAL A 395 13.84 31.38 9.69
C VAL A 395 14.87 31.30 8.57
N SER A 396 16.11 31.74 8.84
CA SER A 396 17.24 31.57 7.92
C SER A 396 17.58 30.09 7.73
N THR A 397 17.69 29.29 8.80
CA THR A 397 17.97 27.85 8.67
C THR A 397 16.90 27.15 7.84
N PHE A 398 15.62 27.50 8.02
CA PHE A 398 14.53 26.93 7.24
C PHE A 398 14.54 27.38 5.77
N ARG A 399 14.82 28.66 5.48
CA ARG A 399 15.03 29.17 4.11
C ARG A 399 16.09 28.36 3.37
N GLU A 400 17.23 28.13 4.02
CA GLU A 400 18.33 27.38 3.43
C GLU A 400 18.03 25.88 3.32
N LEU A 401 17.27 25.31 4.26
CA LEU A 401 16.75 23.94 4.16
C LEU A 401 15.78 23.77 2.97
N CYS A 402 14.99 24.79 2.64
CA CYS A 402 14.12 24.79 1.46
C CYS A 402 14.94 24.79 0.16
N LEU A 403 15.93 25.69 0.04
CA LEU A 403 16.84 25.76 -1.11
C LEU A 403 17.60 24.44 -1.31
N LEU A 404 18.15 23.88 -0.22
CA LEU A 404 18.86 22.59 -0.25
C LEU A 404 17.91 21.43 -0.60
N SER A 405 16.63 21.50 -0.22
CA SER A 405 15.61 20.51 -0.57
C SER A 405 15.18 20.56 -2.04
N VAL A 406 15.24 21.72 -2.71
CA VAL A 406 15.07 21.81 -4.17
C VAL A 406 16.18 21.02 -4.87
N ILE A 407 17.44 21.21 -4.46
CA ILE A 407 18.59 20.48 -5.02
C ILE A 407 18.50 18.97 -4.73
N LEU A 408 18.04 18.56 -3.54
CA LEU A 408 17.72 17.15 -3.24
C LEU A 408 16.63 16.60 -4.18
N GLY A 409 15.59 17.38 -4.48
CA GLY A 409 14.57 17.02 -5.47
C GLY A 409 15.16 16.76 -6.87
N GLU A 410 16.12 17.57 -7.30
CA GLU A 410 16.84 17.39 -8.57
C GLU A 410 17.74 16.15 -8.55
N ILE A 411 18.46 15.87 -7.45
CA ILE A 411 19.27 14.65 -7.28
C ILE A 411 18.39 13.39 -7.40
N LEU A 412 17.26 13.36 -6.67
CA LEU A 412 16.33 12.22 -6.69
C LEU A 412 15.69 12.03 -8.07
N SER A 413 15.31 13.12 -8.74
CA SER A 413 14.63 13.07 -10.05
C SER A 413 15.56 12.98 -11.27
N SER A 414 16.88 13.18 -11.10
CA SER A 414 17.87 13.06 -12.18
C SER A 414 18.78 11.84 -12.05
N ILE A 415 19.26 11.52 -10.85
CA ILE A 415 20.33 10.54 -10.62
C ILE A 415 19.76 9.19 -10.14
N TYR A 416 18.79 9.23 -9.22
CA TYR A 416 18.22 8.05 -8.54
C TYR A 416 16.87 7.59 -9.11
N THR A 417 16.66 7.72 -10.43
CA THR A 417 15.43 7.24 -11.08
C THR A 417 15.63 5.87 -11.75
N GLU A 418 14.53 5.11 -11.87
CA GLU A 418 14.42 3.88 -12.67
C GLU A 418 14.93 3.98 -14.13
N ARG A 419 15.07 5.22 -14.65
CA ARG A 419 15.55 5.49 -16.01
C ARG A 419 17.01 5.91 -16.06
N SER A 420 17.66 6.15 -14.93
CA SER A 420 19.07 6.50 -14.82
C SER A 420 19.99 5.52 -15.57
N PRO A 421 19.81 4.17 -15.48
CA PRO A 421 20.63 3.20 -16.24
C PRO A 421 20.50 3.31 -17.78
N ASN A 422 19.47 3.98 -18.28
CA ASN A 422 19.24 4.20 -19.72
C ASN A 422 19.72 5.59 -20.20
N THR A 423 20.35 6.38 -19.33
CA THR A 423 20.83 7.74 -19.64
C THR A 423 22.28 7.67 -20.12
N SER A 424 22.69 8.53 -21.08
CA SER A 424 24.07 8.47 -21.58
C SER A 424 25.08 8.93 -20.52
N PRO A 425 26.31 8.39 -20.49
CA PRO A 425 27.32 8.79 -19.50
C PRO A 425 27.74 10.26 -19.64
N GLY A 426 27.64 10.82 -20.85
CA GLY A 426 27.85 12.25 -21.08
C GLY A 426 26.80 13.10 -20.36
N ASP A 427 25.52 12.80 -20.57
CA ASP A 427 24.41 13.52 -19.90
C ASP A 427 24.49 13.39 -18.37
N LEU A 428 24.85 12.21 -17.87
CA LEU A 428 25.04 11.95 -16.44
C LEU A 428 26.22 12.75 -15.88
N SER A 429 27.34 12.82 -16.60
CA SER A 429 28.50 13.66 -16.20
C SER A 429 28.17 15.16 -16.24
N THR A 430 27.35 15.62 -17.18
CA THR A 430 26.92 17.03 -17.22
C THR A 430 25.99 17.36 -16.05
N ARG A 431 25.03 16.48 -15.73
CA ARG A 431 24.15 16.62 -14.56
C ARG A 431 24.93 16.60 -13.24
N LEU A 432 25.92 15.71 -13.13
CA LEU A 432 26.83 15.65 -11.98
C LEU A 432 27.52 17.01 -11.74
N GLN A 433 28.06 17.63 -12.78
CA GLN A 433 28.76 18.91 -12.69
C GLN A 433 27.82 20.08 -12.36
N ASP A 434 26.65 20.14 -12.99
CA ASP A 434 25.64 21.20 -12.75
C ASP A 434 25.10 21.15 -11.31
N ILE A 435 24.70 19.97 -10.82
CA ILE A 435 24.20 19.79 -9.44
C ILE A 435 25.32 20.02 -8.41
N HIS A 436 26.56 19.61 -8.68
CA HIS A 436 27.70 19.91 -7.82
C HIS A 436 27.98 21.42 -7.76
N GLY A 437 27.83 22.13 -8.89
CA GLY A 437 27.90 23.59 -8.96
C GLY A 437 26.83 24.25 -8.09
N LYS A 438 25.57 23.80 -8.19
CA LYS A 438 24.45 24.28 -7.35
C LYS A 438 24.70 24.06 -5.85
N LEU A 439 25.16 22.87 -5.45
CA LEU A 439 25.52 22.57 -4.05
C LEU A 439 26.67 23.47 -3.55
N THR A 440 27.70 23.68 -4.38
CA THR A 440 28.84 24.53 -4.03
C THR A 440 28.42 25.99 -3.87
N ALA A 441 27.65 26.51 -4.84
CA ALA A 441 27.10 27.86 -4.78
C ALA A 441 26.17 28.07 -3.57
N TRP A 442 25.36 27.07 -3.20
CA TRP A 442 24.55 27.15 -1.98
C TRP A 442 25.41 27.27 -0.71
N ARG A 443 26.45 26.43 -0.57
CA ARG A 443 27.36 26.47 0.60
C ARG A 443 28.08 27.82 0.70
N ASP A 444 28.57 28.35 -0.42
CA ASP A 444 29.41 29.55 -0.42
C ASP A 444 28.60 30.84 -0.19
N ASN A 445 27.34 30.87 -0.65
CA ASN A 445 26.37 31.94 -0.40
C ASN A 445 25.58 31.79 0.92
N LEU A 446 25.86 30.76 1.74
CA LEU A 446 25.20 30.57 3.03
C LEU A 446 25.39 31.82 3.93
N PRO A 447 24.38 32.29 4.68
CA PRO A 447 24.53 33.41 5.61
C PRO A 447 25.66 33.20 6.64
N GLU A 448 26.46 34.23 6.94
CA GLU A 448 27.62 34.13 7.84
C GLU A 448 27.28 33.56 9.23
N HIS A 449 26.12 33.90 9.78
CA HIS A 449 25.66 33.39 11.09
C HIS A 449 25.23 31.91 11.06
N LEU A 450 25.02 31.34 9.87
CA LEU A 450 24.81 29.90 9.66
C LEU A 450 26.08 29.16 9.27
N LYS A 451 27.19 29.84 8.93
CA LYS A 451 28.46 29.17 8.59
C LYS A 451 29.07 28.54 9.83
N PHE A 452 29.29 27.23 9.77
CA PHE A 452 29.90 26.45 10.85
C PHE A 452 31.05 25.59 10.34
N THR A 453 32.10 25.45 11.14
CA THR A 453 33.24 24.58 10.86
C THR A 453 33.80 24.08 12.19
N PRO A 454 33.61 22.79 12.56
CA PRO A 454 33.97 22.25 13.87
C PRO A 454 35.36 22.62 14.36
N ALA A 455 36.38 22.53 13.50
CA ALA A 455 37.77 22.80 13.84
C ALA A 455 38.13 24.30 14.02
N LYS A 456 37.20 25.22 13.77
CA LYS A 456 37.43 26.69 13.83
C LYS A 456 36.41 27.45 14.69
N ALA A 457 35.36 26.79 15.15
CA ALA A 457 34.26 27.44 15.85
C ALA A 457 34.54 27.56 17.36
N ALA A 458 34.41 28.78 17.90
CA ALA A 458 34.49 29.01 19.34
C ALA A 458 33.25 28.51 20.11
N PHE A 459 32.17 28.17 19.40
CA PHE A 459 30.86 27.81 19.96
C PHE A 459 30.09 26.90 18.99
N THR A 460 29.29 25.97 19.51
CA THR A 460 28.47 25.04 18.72
C THR A 460 27.07 25.62 18.50
N PRO A 461 26.61 25.83 17.24
CA PRO A 461 25.30 26.41 16.95
C PRO A 461 24.16 25.40 17.22
N PRO A 462 22.89 25.85 17.19
CA PRO A 462 21.74 25.00 17.46
C PRO A 462 21.65 23.72 16.58
N PRO A 463 21.05 22.63 17.10
CA PRO A 463 20.91 21.35 16.41
C PRO A 463 20.36 21.37 14.98
N HIS A 464 19.44 22.29 14.64
CA HIS A 464 18.91 22.43 13.28
C HIS A 464 19.91 23.06 12.31
N VAL A 465 20.72 24.03 12.76
CA VAL A 465 21.85 24.56 11.97
C VAL A 465 22.86 23.45 11.68
N MET A 466 23.20 22.62 12.68
CA MET A 466 24.09 21.47 12.48
C MET A 466 23.49 20.42 11.54
N SER A 467 22.16 20.22 11.60
CA SER A 467 21.43 19.29 10.72
C SER A 467 21.40 19.75 9.26
N LEU A 468 21.41 21.06 9.00
CA LEU A 468 21.53 21.65 7.66
C LEU A 468 22.90 21.33 7.03
N HIS A 469 24.00 21.52 7.78
CA HIS A 469 25.36 21.14 7.35
C HIS A 469 25.53 19.62 7.17
N ALA A 470 24.88 18.81 8.01
CA ALA A 470 24.86 17.37 7.86
C ALA A 470 24.15 16.94 6.56
N LEU A 471 23.00 17.55 6.25
CA LEU A 471 22.27 17.29 5.00
C LEU A 471 23.09 17.70 3.76
N TYR A 472 23.78 18.84 3.78
CA TYR A 472 24.65 19.26 2.67
C TYR A 472 25.70 18.20 2.33
N ASN A 473 26.44 17.71 3.32
CA ASN A 473 27.47 16.68 3.10
C ASN A 473 26.84 15.34 2.68
N VAL A 474 25.63 15.02 3.17
CA VAL A 474 24.84 13.87 2.69
C VAL A 474 24.49 14.02 1.20
N LEU A 475 24.04 15.19 0.73
CA LEU A 475 23.74 15.43 -0.70
C LEU A 475 24.99 15.30 -1.57
N ILE A 476 26.14 15.78 -1.10
CA ILE A 476 27.43 15.61 -1.79
C ILE A 476 27.76 14.12 -1.94
N ILE A 477 27.65 13.30 -0.89
CA ILE A 477 27.92 11.86 -0.97
C ILE A 477 26.91 11.16 -1.88
N LEU A 478 25.63 11.52 -1.82
CA LEU A 478 24.59 10.92 -2.67
C LEU A 478 24.78 11.25 -4.15
N LEU A 479 25.16 12.49 -4.47
CA LEU A 479 25.43 12.93 -5.85
C LEU A 479 26.63 12.18 -6.46
N HIS A 480 27.69 11.97 -5.68
CA HIS A 480 28.93 11.35 -6.17
C HIS A 480 28.98 9.81 -6.05
N ARG A 481 28.23 9.20 -5.11
CA ARG A 481 28.21 7.74 -4.88
C ARG A 481 27.97 6.90 -6.14
N PRO A 482 27.01 7.21 -7.04
CA PRO A 482 26.75 6.42 -8.24
C PRO A 482 27.90 6.37 -9.25
N PHE A 483 28.89 7.27 -9.12
CA PHE A 483 30.08 7.37 -9.96
C PHE A 483 31.33 6.76 -9.30
N VAL A 484 31.23 6.25 -8.07
CA VAL A 484 32.27 5.43 -7.43
C VAL A 484 32.11 3.98 -7.91
N THR A 485 33.22 3.23 -7.99
CA THR A 485 33.26 1.82 -8.40
C THR A 485 32.51 0.91 -7.43
N ASP A 486 31.20 0.86 -7.63
CA ASP A 486 30.18 -0.08 -7.13
C ASP A 486 28.76 0.41 -7.50
N GLY A 487 28.60 1.67 -7.91
CA GLY A 487 27.31 2.22 -8.37
C GLY A 487 26.90 1.73 -9.76
N HIS A 488 25.58 1.67 -10.02
CA HIS A 488 24.97 1.15 -11.26
C HIS A 488 25.46 1.78 -12.59
N LEU A 489 26.14 2.92 -12.55
CA LEU A 489 26.45 3.76 -13.72
C LEU A 489 27.89 3.54 -14.21
N TYR A 490 28.26 2.27 -14.39
CA TYR A 490 29.59 1.72 -14.68
C TYR A 490 30.32 2.24 -15.95
N ASN A 491 29.76 3.21 -16.67
CA ASN A 491 30.21 3.62 -18.01
C ASN A 491 30.79 5.06 -18.02
N THR A 492 31.35 5.49 -16.89
CA THR A 492 31.92 6.85 -16.68
C THR A 492 33.44 6.79 -16.54
N SER A 493 34.17 7.89 -16.82
CA SER A 493 35.64 7.86 -16.89
C SER A 493 36.34 7.65 -15.53
N ARG A 494 37.52 7.01 -15.56
CA ARG A 494 38.41 6.76 -14.39
C ARG A 494 38.65 8.06 -13.59
N ALA A 495 38.90 9.18 -14.27
CA ALA A 495 39.13 10.49 -13.64
C ALA A 495 37.91 11.01 -12.85
N ILE A 496 36.69 10.86 -13.38
CA ILE A 496 35.45 11.28 -12.68
C ILE A 496 35.19 10.38 -11.46
N SER A 497 35.47 9.08 -11.58
CA SER A 497 35.31 8.12 -10.48
C SER A 497 36.26 8.42 -9.33
N VAL A 498 37.52 8.71 -9.62
CA VAL A 498 38.56 9.11 -8.65
C VAL A 498 38.23 10.44 -7.98
N SER A 499 37.76 11.43 -8.74
CA SER A 499 37.32 12.71 -8.20
C SER A 499 36.13 12.53 -7.25
N SER A 500 35.11 11.79 -7.70
CA SER A 500 33.89 11.51 -6.92
C SER A 500 34.18 10.75 -5.63
N PHE A 501 35.12 9.80 -5.64
CA PHE A 501 35.56 9.11 -4.43
C PHE A 501 36.22 10.05 -3.40
N LYS A 502 37.12 10.94 -3.85
CA LYS A 502 37.75 11.95 -2.97
C LYS A 502 36.72 12.89 -2.36
N THR A 503 35.75 13.34 -3.15
CA THR A 503 34.64 14.19 -2.69
C THR A 503 33.74 13.48 -1.67
N CYS A 504 33.39 12.21 -1.91
CA CYS A 504 32.66 11.39 -0.94
C CYS A 504 33.41 11.20 0.37
N ALA A 505 34.73 10.97 0.32
CA ALA A 505 35.56 10.80 1.52
C ALA A 505 35.57 12.08 2.38
N SER A 506 35.89 13.24 1.76
CA SER A 506 35.92 14.52 2.48
C SER A 506 34.57 14.89 3.10
N ALA A 507 33.46 14.65 2.39
CA ALA A 507 32.13 14.88 2.94
C ALA A 507 31.79 13.91 4.09
N ALA A 508 32.30 12.67 4.07
CA ALA A 508 32.14 11.71 5.16
C ALA A 508 32.99 12.08 6.39
N ASP A 509 34.18 12.64 6.20
CA ASP A 509 35.00 13.19 7.30
C ASP A 509 34.31 14.40 7.95
N ASN A 510 33.84 15.36 7.13
CA ASN A 510 33.07 16.53 7.60
C ASN A 510 31.86 16.13 8.46
N ILE A 511 31.13 15.09 8.07
CA ILE A 511 29.99 14.58 8.85
C ILE A 511 30.44 14.08 10.22
N VAL A 512 31.53 13.32 10.31
CA VAL A 512 32.01 12.80 11.60
C VAL A 512 32.46 13.93 12.52
N ASP A 513 33.13 14.96 12.00
CA ASP A 513 33.53 16.12 12.81
C ASP A 513 32.35 17.01 13.22
N LEU A 514 31.30 17.12 12.38
CA LEU A 514 30.03 17.73 12.77
C LEU A 514 29.37 16.96 13.93
N ILE A 515 29.37 15.62 13.90
CA ILE A 515 28.75 14.82 14.97
C ILE A 515 29.60 14.84 16.26
N ARG A 516 30.94 14.86 16.16
CA ARG A 516 31.83 15.06 17.32
C ARG A 516 31.55 16.39 18.03
N ALA A 517 31.36 17.47 17.27
CA ALA A 517 30.97 18.77 17.82
C ALA A 517 29.53 18.78 18.38
N TYR A 518 28.63 17.97 17.81
CA TYR A 518 27.25 17.82 18.27
C TYR A 518 27.18 17.11 19.63
N ASP A 519 27.87 15.97 19.77
CA ASP A 519 27.81 15.16 20.99
C ASP A 519 28.29 15.94 22.22
N LYS A 520 29.47 16.56 22.09
CA LYS A 520 30.11 17.43 23.08
C LYS A 520 29.21 18.54 23.60
N ALA A 521 28.23 18.99 22.81
CA ALA A 521 27.29 20.04 23.20
C ALA A 521 25.96 19.49 23.73
N PHE A 522 25.36 18.50 23.06
CA PHE A 522 23.92 18.17 23.20
C PHE A 522 23.59 16.69 23.45
N SER A 523 24.60 15.81 23.47
CA SER A 523 24.51 14.34 23.45
C SER A 523 23.77 13.74 22.24
N VAL A 524 24.41 12.77 21.57
CA VAL A 524 23.82 12.06 20.42
C VAL A 524 22.59 11.23 20.77
N ARG A 525 22.32 10.89 22.04
CA ARG A 525 21.15 10.09 22.45
C ARG A 525 19.82 10.69 22.00
N LYS A 526 19.69 12.03 22.04
CA LYS A 526 18.49 12.78 21.61
C LYS A 526 18.62 13.44 20.23
N ALA A 527 19.64 13.10 19.43
CA ALA A 527 19.90 13.75 18.14
C ALA A 527 18.73 13.65 17.15
N PRO A 528 18.50 14.65 16.27
CA PRO A 528 17.58 14.54 15.15
C PRO A 528 17.92 13.37 14.23
N TYR A 529 16.90 12.73 13.64
CA TYR A 529 17.10 11.57 12.75
C TYR A 529 17.96 11.89 11.51
N LEU A 530 18.06 13.17 11.15
CA LEU A 530 18.94 13.69 10.09
C LEU A 530 20.43 13.53 10.40
N ILE A 531 20.82 13.66 11.67
CA ILE A 531 22.17 13.34 12.15
C ILE A 531 22.42 11.83 12.07
N SER A 532 21.42 11.00 12.43
CA SER A 532 21.51 9.54 12.34
C SER A 532 21.73 9.03 10.91
N TYR A 533 21.06 9.63 9.92
CA TYR A 533 21.24 9.28 8.51
C TYR A 533 22.57 9.79 7.95
N ALA A 534 23.01 10.98 8.34
CA ALA A 534 24.36 11.44 8.00
C ALA A 534 25.42 10.47 8.53
N THR A 535 25.28 10.03 9.79
CA THR A 535 26.15 9.00 10.41
C THR A 535 26.19 7.72 9.56
N TYR A 536 25.05 7.24 9.04
CA TYR A 536 24.96 6.08 8.16
C TYR A 536 25.63 6.27 6.79
N VAL A 537 25.37 7.41 6.14
CA VAL A 537 25.96 7.71 4.82
C VAL A 537 27.48 7.87 4.94
N ALA A 538 27.98 8.49 6.02
CA ALA A 538 29.42 8.58 6.30
C ALA A 538 30.03 7.21 6.66
N ALA A 539 29.41 6.43 7.55
CA ALA A 539 29.91 5.12 7.95
C ALA A 539 30.06 4.15 6.76
N THR A 540 29.11 4.16 5.81
CA THR A 540 29.19 3.33 4.60
C THR A 540 30.27 3.76 3.61
N ILE A 541 30.80 4.99 3.72
CA ILE A 541 32.02 5.43 3.01
C ILE A 541 33.27 5.04 3.81
N HIS A 542 33.31 5.32 5.11
CA HIS A 542 34.46 5.02 5.97
C HIS A 542 34.78 3.53 6.06
N ALA A 543 33.77 2.65 6.06
CA ALA A 543 33.97 1.19 5.95
C ALA A 543 34.75 0.80 4.69
N ARG A 544 34.45 1.42 3.54
CA ARG A 544 35.12 1.13 2.26
C ARG A 544 36.56 1.63 2.24
N ILE A 545 36.85 2.76 2.90
CA ILE A 545 38.21 3.31 3.03
C ILE A 545 39.03 2.47 4.02
N ALA A 546 38.46 2.14 5.19
CA ALA A 546 39.10 1.35 6.23
C ALA A 546 39.49 -0.05 5.73
N ALA A 547 38.64 -0.70 4.92
CA ALA A 547 38.91 -2.02 4.34
C ALA A 547 40.18 -2.10 3.47
N LYS A 548 40.60 -0.99 2.86
CA LYS A 548 41.84 -0.91 2.06
C LYS A 548 43.02 -0.24 2.81
N ARG A 549 42.79 0.38 3.98
CA ARG A 549 43.82 1.09 4.78
C ARG A 549 44.12 0.48 6.16
N GLY A 550 43.36 -0.52 6.59
CA GLY A 550 43.55 -1.22 7.86
C GLY A 550 43.08 -0.44 9.10
N ALA A 551 43.14 -1.12 10.25
CA ALA A 551 42.58 -0.64 11.52
C ALA A 551 43.27 0.60 12.11
N GLY A 552 44.54 0.84 11.80
CA GLY A 552 45.28 2.03 12.24
C GLY A 552 44.93 3.33 11.49
N SER A 553 44.00 3.29 10.52
CA SER A 553 43.69 4.44 9.67
C SER A 553 42.66 5.40 10.29
N GLN A 554 42.77 6.69 10.00
CA GLN A 554 41.80 7.72 10.41
C GLN A 554 40.36 7.36 10.01
N ALA A 555 40.17 6.75 8.83
CA ALA A 555 38.87 6.26 8.37
C ALA A 555 38.30 5.13 9.25
N HIS A 556 39.15 4.24 9.79
CA HIS A 556 38.72 3.23 10.76
C HIS A 556 38.32 3.90 12.09
N GLY A 557 39.09 4.88 12.59
CA GLY A 557 38.69 5.66 13.76
C GLY A 557 37.38 6.44 13.57
N ASN A 558 37.15 6.99 12.37
CA ASN A 558 35.90 7.66 12.00
C ASN A 558 34.72 6.67 11.89
N LEU A 559 34.96 5.45 11.40
CA LEU A 559 33.97 4.36 11.39
C LEU A 559 33.59 3.92 12.82
N VAL A 560 34.56 3.72 13.70
CA VAL A 560 34.35 3.35 15.11
C VAL A 560 33.50 4.43 15.82
N ALA A 561 33.78 5.71 15.57
CA ALA A 561 32.96 6.80 16.08
C ALA A 561 31.49 6.69 15.64
N CYS A 562 31.23 6.46 14.34
CA CYS A 562 29.87 6.25 13.83
C CYS A 562 29.14 5.06 14.50
N LEU A 563 29.84 3.96 14.77
CA LEU A 563 29.26 2.80 15.47
C LEU A 563 28.92 3.11 16.94
N GLY A 564 29.75 3.90 17.62
CA GLY A 564 29.45 4.41 18.96
C GLY A 564 28.21 5.32 18.98
N ILE A 565 28.14 6.27 18.03
CA ILE A 565 26.98 7.16 17.84
C ILE A 565 25.70 6.35 17.60
N PHE A 566 25.77 5.27 16.82
CA PHE A 566 24.65 4.35 16.64
C PHE A 566 24.25 3.61 17.92
N ARG A 567 25.22 3.17 18.74
CA ARG A 567 24.97 2.47 20.01
C ARG A 567 24.18 3.32 21.01
N GLU A 568 24.39 4.65 21.00
CA GLU A 568 23.65 5.60 21.84
C GLU A 568 22.34 6.11 21.20
N ASN A 569 22.35 6.48 19.92
CA ASN A 569 21.16 7.07 19.28
C ASN A 569 20.01 6.07 19.10
N GLN A 570 20.29 4.75 19.07
CA GLN A 570 19.28 3.68 18.99
C GLN A 570 18.36 3.55 20.23
N GLU A 571 18.66 4.23 21.34
CA GLU A 571 17.75 4.31 22.51
C GLU A 571 16.48 5.09 22.17
N THR A 572 16.62 6.19 21.42
CA THR A 572 15.48 7.02 21.00
C THR A 572 15.09 6.75 19.55
N ASN A 573 16.04 6.62 18.62
CA ASN A 573 15.77 6.45 17.19
C ASN A 573 15.93 4.98 16.77
N TRP A 574 14.87 4.17 16.95
CA TRP A 574 14.90 2.72 16.67
C TRP A 574 15.32 2.37 15.23
N ALA A 575 15.04 3.24 14.24
CA ALA A 575 15.46 3.04 12.85
C ALA A 575 16.99 2.88 12.69
N VAL A 576 17.77 3.42 13.63
CA VAL A 576 19.24 3.31 13.66
C VAL A 576 19.72 1.88 13.90
N ARG A 577 18.93 1.02 14.55
CA ARG A 577 19.30 -0.40 14.73
C ARG A 577 19.50 -1.10 13.39
N ARG A 578 18.63 -0.83 12.41
CA ARG A 578 18.76 -1.37 11.05
C ARG A 578 19.92 -0.73 10.28
N ALA A 579 20.16 0.58 10.46
CA ALA A 579 21.32 1.25 9.85
C ALA A 579 22.66 0.70 10.37
N ASN A 580 22.76 0.45 11.68
CA ASN A 580 23.91 -0.18 12.32
C ASN A 580 24.14 -1.60 11.80
N ALA A 581 23.09 -2.44 11.75
CA ALA A 581 23.16 -3.80 11.21
C ALA A 581 23.62 -3.84 9.73
N ILE A 582 23.15 -2.90 8.89
CA ILE A 582 23.62 -2.77 7.50
C ILE A 582 25.12 -2.43 7.43
N VAL A 583 25.59 -1.50 8.26
CA VAL A 583 27.03 -1.14 8.32
C VAL A 583 27.88 -2.31 8.84
N GLN A 584 27.43 -3.03 9.87
CA GLN A 584 28.14 -4.21 10.39
C GLN A 584 28.21 -5.34 9.37
N ASN A 585 27.14 -5.60 8.62
CA ASN A 585 27.16 -6.60 7.54
C ASN A 585 28.03 -6.16 6.35
N LEU A 586 28.11 -4.85 6.05
CA LEU A 586 29.08 -4.30 5.10
C LEU A 586 30.53 -4.49 5.59
N MET A 587 30.82 -4.29 6.88
CA MET A 587 32.13 -4.54 7.48
C MET A 587 32.54 -6.01 7.37
N LYS A 588 31.67 -6.93 7.79
CA LYS A 588 31.87 -8.40 7.63
C LYS A 588 32.24 -8.75 6.18
N ARG A 589 31.47 -8.24 5.22
CA ARG A 589 31.71 -8.45 3.77
C ARG A 589 33.03 -7.88 3.25
N LEU A 590 33.55 -6.83 3.89
CA LEU A 590 34.79 -6.16 3.50
C LEU A 590 36.02 -6.69 4.24
N GLY A 591 35.88 -7.77 5.02
CA GLY A 591 36.98 -8.33 5.82
C GLY A 591 37.43 -7.42 6.98
N LEU A 592 36.55 -6.53 7.44
CA LEU A 592 36.80 -5.69 8.62
C LEU A 592 36.28 -6.40 9.88
N ASP A 593 37.18 -6.62 10.83
CA ASP A 593 36.82 -7.07 12.18
C ASP A 593 35.79 -6.12 12.80
N VAL A 594 34.77 -6.71 13.44
CA VAL A 594 33.79 -5.96 14.25
C VAL A 594 34.46 -5.64 15.59
N PRO A 595 34.66 -4.35 15.95
CA PRO A 595 35.25 -4.00 17.23
C PRO A 595 34.35 -4.48 18.37
N ASP A 596 34.92 -5.12 19.39
CA ASP A 596 34.20 -5.42 20.62
C ASP A 596 33.99 -4.13 21.43
N LEU A 597 32.92 -3.42 21.10
CA LEU A 597 32.52 -2.16 21.74
C LEU A 597 32.12 -2.34 23.22
N SER A 598 32.08 -3.56 23.78
CA SER A 598 31.79 -3.78 25.21
C SER A 598 32.90 -3.29 26.15
N ASN A 599 34.13 -3.14 25.64
CA ASN A 599 35.29 -2.77 26.44
C ASN A 599 35.60 -1.26 26.50
N LEU A 600 34.93 -0.43 25.68
CA LEU A 600 35.10 1.04 25.71
C LEU A 600 34.53 1.69 26.99
N ASP A 601 33.57 1.05 27.65
CA ASP A 601 32.91 1.55 28.86
C ASP A 601 33.81 1.52 30.14
N LYS A 602 35.11 1.20 30.01
CA LYS A 602 36.04 0.99 31.14
C LYS A 602 37.38 1.73 31.08
N SER A 603 37.71 2.44 30.01
CA SER A 603 39.01 3.15 29.87
C SER A 603 38.94 4.67 30.10
N ASN A 604 37.80 5.32 29.84
CA ASN A 604 37.69 6.79 29.84
C ASN A 604 37.32 7.43 31.19
N THR A 605 37.24 6.67 32.28
CA THR A 605 36.97 7.18 33.64
C THR A 605 38.23 7.39 34.50
N ALA A 606 39.43 7.18 33.95
CA ALA A 606 40.68 7.20 34.71
C ALA A 606 41.81 8.11 34.15
N SER A 607 41.62 8.74 32.98
CA SER A 607 42.67 9.46 32.24
C SER A 607 42.53 10.99 32.24
N HIS A 608 41.56 11.55 32.97
CA HIS A 608 41.17 12.96 32.84
C HIS A 608 42.08 14.00 33.52
N ASN A 609 43.17 13.58 34.19
CA ASN A 609 44.01 14.43 35.05
C ASN A 609 45.54 14.29 34.81
N SER A 610 46.01 14.28 33.56
CA SER A 610 47.46 14.43 33.26
C SER A 610 47.75 14.84 31.80
N ALA A 611 47.52 16.11 31.43
CA ALA A 611 47.89 16.64 30.10
C ALA A 611 48.18 18.16 30.07
N GLU A 612 48.56 18.78 31.19
CA GLU A 612 49.23 20.09 31.16
C GLU A 612 50.74 19.89 31.07
N THR A 613 51.43 20.80 30.37
CA THR A 613 52.90 20.84 30.20
C THR A 613 53.51 19.75 29.29
N MET A 614 53.41 19.94 27.97
CA MET A 614 54.59 19.81 27.10
C MET A 614 54.69 21.03 26.19
N SER A 615 55.92 21.48 25.91
CA SER A 615 56.21 22.76 25.26
C SER A 615 56.15 22.71 23.74
N SER A 616 55.97 23.87 23.12
CA SER A 616 56.11 24.08 21.69
C SER A 616 57.58 24.00 21.26
N GLU A 617 58.01 22.89 20.64
CA GLU A 617 59.21 22.79 19.77
C GLU A 617 59.34 21.36 19.20
N SER A 618 58.74 21.08 18.02
CA SER A 618 59.16 20.03 17.02
C SER A 618 58.04 19.64 16.02
N LEU A 619 57.59 20.56 15.15
CA LEU A 619 56.77 20.20 13.96
C LEU A 619 57.19 20.97 12.70
N GLU A 620 58.50 21.11 12.48
CA GLU A 620 59.06 21.32 11.15
C GLU A 620 59.61 20.00 10.61
N GLN A 621 58.74 19.19 10.02
CA GLN A 621 59.18 18.12 9.12
C GLN A 621 58.13 17.91 8.02
N GLU A 622 58.48 18.32 6.81
CA GLU A 622 57.70 18.03 5.61
C GLU A 622 57.83 16.53 5.30
N ASP A 623 56.87 15.71 5.72
CA ASP A 623 56.68 14.39 5.11
C ASP A 623 55.75 14.50 3.91
N SER A 624 56.14 13.82 2.84
CA SER A 624 55.67 14.10 1.49
C SER A 624 54.21 13.68 1.25
N LEU A 625 53.49 14.49 0.47
CA LEU A 625 52.20 14.13 -0.11
C LEU A 625 52.36 13.01 -1.13
N GLN A 626 52.59 11.78 -0.66
CA GLN A 626 52.47 10.59 -1.49
C GLN A 626 51.02 10.49 -1.98
N THR A 627 50.84 10.67 -3.28
CA THR A 627 49.57 10.45 -3.95
C THR A 627 49.09 9.04 -3.62
N PRO A 628 47.85 8.85 -3.12
CA PRO A 628 47.39 7.52 -2.75
C PRO A 628 47.40 6.62 -3.98
N ASP A 629 47.66 5.32 -3.77
CA ASP A 629 47.63 4.28 -4.80
C ASP A 629 46.18 3.99 -5.25
N ILE A 630 45.65 4.98 -5.96
CA ILE A 630 44.34 4.99 -6.60
C ILE A 630 44.29 3.91 -7.69
N ASP A 631 45.43 3.67 -8.34
CA ASP A 631 45.51 2.81 -9.52
C ASP A 631 45.57 1.33 -9.13
N GLY A 632 46.34 0.93 -8.13
CA GLY A 632 46.29 -0.42 -7.53
C GLY A 632 44.93 -0.72 -6.87
N ILE A 633 44.28 0.28 -6.27
CA ILE A 633 42.88 0.15 -5.80
C ILE A 633 41.95 -0.16 -6.98
N LEU A 634 41.99 0.64 -8.06
CA LEU A 634 41.13 0.45 -9.24
C LEU A 634 41.39 -0.86 -9.99
N GLU A 635 42.66 -1.25 -10.15
CA GLU A 635 43.04 -2.45 -10.89
C GLU A 635 42.76 -3.74 -10.12
N SER A 636 42.73 -3.70 -8.78
CA SER A 636 42.25 -4.83 -7.97
C SER A 636 40.79 -5.20 -8.29
N PHE A 637 39.91 -4.21 -8.49
CA PHE A 637 38.48 -4.44 -8.75
C PHE A 637 38.18 -4.95 -10.16
N ILE A 638 38.95 -4.53 -11.18
CA ILE A 638 38.82 -5.07 -12.55
C ILE A 638 39.11 -6.58 -12.54
N ARG A 639 40.17 -6.97 -11.83
CA ARG A 639 40.68 -8.35 -11.76
C ARG A 639 39.78 -9.29 -10.94
N GLU A 640 39.01 -8.76 -10.00
CA GLU A 640 37.94 -9.51 -9.31
C GLU A 640 36.73 -9.76 -10.24
N GLN A 641 36.38 -8.83 -11.12
CA GLN A 641 35.30 -9.04 -12.11
C GLN A 641 35.67 -10.02 -13.23
N GLU A 642 36.91 -10.03 -13.72
CA GLU A 642 37.36 -11.01 -14.73
C GLU A 642 37.22 -12.45 -14.18
N ASN A 643 37.60 -12.67 -12.92
CA ASN A 643 37.40 -13.96 -12.25
C ASN A 643 35.91 -14.32 -12.08
N ALA A 644 35.05 -13.35 -11.75
CA ALA A 644 33.61 -13.59 -11.61
C ALA A 644 32.92 -13.94 -12.95
N GLN A 645 33.34 -13.32 -14.06
CA GLN A 645 32.81 -13.61 -15.39
C GLN A 645 33.33 -14.93 -15.97
N ALA A 646 34.58 -15.29 -15.70
CA ALA A 646 35.18 -16.56 -16.15
C ALA A 646 34.42 -17.81 -15.62
N VAL A 647 33.76 -17.71 -14.46
CA VAL A 647 32.95 -18.79 -13.87
C VAL A 647 31.64 -19.04 -14.65
N GLN A 648 31.17 -18.09 -15.47
CA GLN A 648 29.92 -18.21 -16.22
C GLN A 648 30.06 -18.80 -17.63
N SER A 649 31.26 -19.19 -18.07
CA SER A 649 31.52 -19.62 -19.45
C SER A 649 32.13 -21.02 -19.58
N VAL A 650 31.34 -22.08 -19.35
CA VAL A 650 31.65 -23.47 -19.76
C VAL A 650 30.42 -24.08 -20.47
N PRO A 651 30.53 -24.62 -21.70
CA PRO A 651 29.38 -25.17 -22.43
C PRO A 651 28.88 -26.52 -21.89
N HIS A 652 27.61 -26.83 -22.14
CA HIS A 652 27.02 -28.16 -21.91
C HIS A 652 27.82 -29.29 -22.57
N ALA A 653 28.15 -30.32 -21.79
CA ALA A 653 28.52 -31.65 -22.26
C ALA A 653 27.78 -32.72 -21.44
N GLN A 654 27.40 -33.82 -22.08
CA GLN A 654 26.64 -34.91 -21.45
C GLN A 654 27.58 -35.84 -20.66
N ALA A 655 27.23 -36.18 -19.42
CA ALA A 655 27.87 -37.23 -18.64
C ALA A 655 26.83 -38.10 -17.92
N ARG A 656 27.11 -39.40 -17.80
CA ARG A 656 26.25 -40.38 -17.12
C ARG A 656 26.40 -40.30 -15.60
N ALA A 657 25.34 -40.66 -14.89
CA ALA A 657 25.43 -41.01 -13.48
C ALA A 657 26.33 -42.24 -13.26
N GLN A 658 27.14 -42.19 -12.20
CA GLN A 658 27.71 -43.36 -11.54
C GLN A 658 27.84 -43.05 -10.04
N SER A 659 27.25 -43.90 -9.21
CA SER A 659 27.24 -43.79 -7.75
C SER A 659 28.44 -44.46 -7.12
N THR A 660 28.90 -43.94 -5.98
CA THR A 660 29.70 -44.70 -5.00
C THR A 660 29.21 -44.37 -3.59
N ASP A 661 29.04 -45.42 -2.78
CA ASP A 661 28.38 -45.37 -1.47
C ASP A 661 29.25 -44.82 -0.34
N MET A 662 28.61 -44.37 0.75
CA MET A 662 28.88 -44.80 2.14
C MET A 662 27.76 -44.29 3.09
N PRO A 663 27.46 -44.97 4.22
CA PRO A 663 26.20 -44.81 4.96
C PRO A 663 26.24 -43.83 6.16
N PRO A 664 25.07 -43.43 6.72
CA PRO A 664 24.97 -42.48 7.84
C PRO A 664 25.04 -43.14 9.23
N PRO A 665 25.32 -42.37 10.31
CA PRO A 665 25.10 -42.79 11.69
C PRO A 665 23.62 -42.79 12.07
N SER A 666 23.22 -43.69 12.97
CA SER A 666 21.81 -44.05 13.23
C SER A 666 21.17 -43.36 14.44
N GLN A 667 19.83 -43.20 14.34
CA GLN A 667 18.79 -43.15 15.39
C GLN A 667 19.19 -43.33 16.87
N GLN A 668 18.51 -42.60 17.76
CA GLN A 668 17.68 -43.26 18.78
C GLN A 668 16.53 -42.37 19.31
N TYR A 669 15.36 -42.99 19.51
CA TYR A 669 14.17 -42.41 20.16
C TYR A 669 14.10 -42.83 21.64
N GLY A 670 13.46 -42.02 22.49
CA GLY A 670 13.09 -42.36 23.88
C GLY A 670 11.80 -41.63 24.29
N PRO A 671 10.84 -42.26 25.01
CA PRO A 671 9.44 -41.80 24.99
C PRO A 671 8.95 -41.02 26.22
N PHE A 672 7.80 -40.36 26.05
CA PHE A 672 6.91 -39.88 27.12
C PHE A 672 6.27 -41.02 27.94
N PRO A 673 5.86 -40.75 29.18
CA PRO A 673 4.76 -41.43 29.85
C PRO A 673 3.57 -40.49 30.16
N GLU A 674 2.35 -40.96 29.93
CA GLU A 674 1.09 -40.31 30.34
C GLU A 674 0.68 -40.68 31.77
N ALA A 675 -0.20 -39.89 32.40
CA ALA A 675 -1.00 -40.27 33.57
C ALA A 675 -2.30 -39.44 33.62
N SER A 676 -3.41 -39.99 34.16
CA SER A 676 -4.76 -39.52 33.82
C SER A 676 -5.79 -39.41 34.97
N GLY A 677 -6.48 -38.26 35.02
CA GLY A 677 -7.78 -38.02 35.69
C GLY A 677 -7.82 -38.03 37.23
N PRO A 678 -9.01 -37.81 37.86
CA PRO A 678 -10.28 -37.33 37.29
C PRO A 678 -10.91 -36.11 38.05
N TYR A 679 -12.14 -35.73 37.65
CA TYR A 679 -12.96 -34.61 38.16
C TYR A 679 -13.33 -34.66 39.66
N THR A 680 -13.45 -33.47 40.29
CA THR A 680 -14.54 -33.11 41.24
C THR A 680 -14.93 -31.64 41.07
N ASP A 681 -16.20 -31.30 41.31
CA ASP A 681 -16.80 -29.95 41.21
C ASP A 681 -17.18 -29.44 42.61
N ASP A 682 -16.88 -28.18 42.93
CA ASP A 682 -17.66 -27.39 43.91
C ASP A 682 -17.42 -25.87 43.77
N ARG A 683 -18.24 -25.06 44.46
CA ARG A 683 -18.55 -23.66 44.10
C ARG A 683 -18.11 -22.59 45.12
N HIS A 684 -18.21 -21.34 44.65
CA HIS A 684 -18.47 -20.07 45.38
C HIS A 684 -17.32 -19.11 45.79
N ALA A 685 -17.74 -17.83 45.81
CA ALA A 685 -17.21 -16.65 46.50
C ALA A 685 -16.08 -15.82 45.84
N MET A 686 -16.04 -14.54 46.23
CA MET A 686 -15.21 -13.46 45.67
C MET A 686 -14.31 -12.86 46.75
N SER A 687 -13.07 -12.50 46.41
CA SER A 687 -12.41 -11.26 46.90
C SER A 687 -11.13 -10.95 46.11
N MET A 688 -10.72 -9.68 46.08
CA MET A 688 -9.38 -9.27 45.64
C MET A 688 -8.32 -9.63 46.69
N GLN A 689 -7.11 -9.96 46.26
CA GLN A 689 -5.86 -9.35 46.76
C GLN A 689 -4.64 -9.79 45.93
N ASP A 690 -3.57 -8.99 45.99
CA ASP A 690 -2.32 -9.22 45.26
C ASP A 690 -1.54 -10.45 45.75
N GLN A 691 -0.85 -11.14 44.82
CA GLN A 691 0.52 -11.55 45.07
C GLN A 691 1.34 -11.93 43.81
N HIS A 692 2.64 -11.73 43.96
CA HIS A 692 3.77 -11.94 43.04
C HIS A 692 3.64 -12.96 41.90
N TYR A 693 4.02 -12.52 40.69
CA TYR A 693 4.61 -13.42 39.68
C TYR A 693 6.14 -13.38 39.77
N GLY A 694 6.77 -14.56 39.79
CA GLY A 694 8.22 -14.72 39.77
C GLY A 694 8.83 -14.48 38.38
N GLY A 695 10.08 -14.04 38.34
CA GLY A 695 10.79 -13.78 37.09
C GLY A 695 11.18 -15.06 36.33
N PHE A 696 11.13 -15.01 35.00
CA PHE A 696 11.65 -16.04 34.11
C PHE A 696 12.68 -15.42 33.16
N GLN A 697 13.90 -15.97 33.11
CA GLN A 697 14.95 -15.50 32.21
C GLN A 697 14.80 -16.15 30.82
N GLY A 698 14.25 -15.42 29.86
CA GLY A 698 14.26 -15.82 28.45
C GLY A 698 15.65 -15.64 27.84
N GLN A 699 16.23 -16.71 27.30
CA GLN A 699 17.50 -16.63 26.54
C GLN A 699 17.24 -16.08 25.13
N TYR A 700 18.14 -15.21 24.64
CA TYR A 700 18.05 -14.64 23.31
C TYR A 700 18.47 -15.66 22.23
N ALA A 701 17.58 -15.97 21.30
CA ALA A 701 17.93 -16.65 20.06
C ALA A 701 18.57 -15.66 19.05
N GLN A 702 19.61 -16.10 18.35
CA GLN A 702 20.22 -15.36 17.25
C GLN A 702 19.37 -15.51 15.96
N PRO A 703 19.32 -14.50 15.06
CA PRO A 703 18.75 -14.68 13.72
C PRO A 703 19.61 -15.63 12.87
N ALA A 704 18.97 -16.40 11.98
CA ALA A 704 19.66 -17.29 11.05
C ALA A 704 20.29 -16.52 9.87
N ASP A 705 21.47 -16.96 9.41
CA ASP A 705 22.15 -16.40 8.25
C ASP A 705 21.47 -16.81 6.94
N GLY A 706 20.92 -15.83 6.21
CA GLY A 706 20.44 -15.97 4.84
C GLY A 706 21.16 -15.01 3.88
N PRO A 707 21.42 -15.38 2.61
CA PRO A 707 22.14 -14.53 1.68
C PRO A 707 21.30 -13.32 1.24
N MET A 708 21.76 -12.11 1.56
CA MET A 708 21.15 -10.86 1.06
C MET A 708 21.26 -10.74 -0.47
N THR A 709 20.25 -10.13 -1.08
CA THR A 709 20.18 -9.96 -2.54
C THR A 709 21.04 -8.79 -3.04
N VAL A 710 21.18 -8.68 -4.37
CA VAL A 710 21.85 -7.53 -4.99
C VAL A 710 21.05 -6.24 -4.80
N ASP A 711 19.72 -6.31 -4.79
CA ASP A 711 18.84 -5.14 -4.65
C ASP A 711 18.87 -4.53 -3.24
N ASP A 712 19.11 -5.34 -2.20
CA ASP A 712 19.28 -4.88 -0.81
C ASP A 712 20.45 -3.90 -0.65
N LEU A 713 21.48 -4.04 -1.49
CA LEU A 713 22.70 -3.23 -1.48
C LEU A 713 22.52 -1.87 -2.17
N LEU A 714 21.48 -1.74 -3.00
CA LEU A 714 21.36 -0.68 -4.00
C LEU A 714 20.17 0.24 -3.72
N TYR A 715 19.04 -0.32 -3.25
CA TYR A 715 17.83 0.46 -2.94
C TYR A 715 17.67 0.83 -1.46
N GLY A 716 18.55 0.34 -0.58
CA GLY A 716 18.74 0.88 0.78
C GLY A 716 17.45 1.05 1.59
N LEU A 717 16.93 -0.06 2.14
CA LEU A 717 15.64 -0.23 2.85
C LEU A 717 14.46 -0.80 2.02
N ASN A 718 14.75 -1.59 0.98
CA ASN A 718 13.77 -2.58 0.48
C ASN A 718 13.33 -3.56 1.58
N GLY A 719 12.16 -4.18 1.38
CA GLY A 719 11.36 -4.79 2.45
C GLY A 719 11.10 -6.29 2.28
N THR A 720 12.16 -7.09 2.11
CA THR A 720 12.08 -8.54 1.81
C THR A 720 12.68 -9.44 2.89
N ALA A 721 13.15 -8.88 4.01
CA ALA A 721 13.70 -9.63 5.14
C ALA A 721 13.46 -8.90 6.47
N LEU A 722 12.21 -8.91 6.96
CA LEU A 722 11.85 -8.71 8.38
C LEU A 722 10.35 -8.89 8.74
N ASP A 723 9.56 -9.67 7.97
CA ASP A 723 8.14 -9.93 8.31
C ASP A 723 7.98 -10.73 9.62
N ASN A 724 9.02 -11.45 10.04
CA ASN A 724 9.13 -12.05 11.37
C ASN A 724 9.82 -11.09 12.34
N PHE A 725 9.05 -10.25 13.05
CA PHE A 725 8.99 -10.21 14.52
C PHE A 725 7.98 -9.16 15.02
N ALA A 726 7.16 -9.51 16.03
CA ALA A 726 5.98 -8.74 16.42
C ALA A 726 6.28 -7.52 17.32
N PHE A 727 5.69 -6.36 16.99
CA PHE A 727 5.50 -5.23 17.92
C PHE A 727 4.34 -4.29 17.51
N LEU A 728 3.10 -4.81 17.48
CA LEU A 728 1.90 -3.97 17.38
C LEU A 728 0.82 -4.42 18.37
N ASP A 729 0.84 -3.84 19.57
CA ASP A 729 -0.28 -3.90 20.52
C ASP A 729 -1.49 -3.13 19.96
N TRP A 730 -2.30 -3.84 19.19
CA TRP A 730 -3.74 -3.77 19.40
C TRP A 730 -4.18 -5.05 20.12
N GLU A 731 -5.26 -4.97 20.88
CA GLU A 731 -5.67 -5.99 21.86
C GLU A 731 -6.41 -7.17 21.17
N SER A 732 -5.75 -7.79 20.17
CA SER A 732 -6.23 -8.61 19.02
C SER A 732 -6.15 -7.93 17.46
N ILE A 733 -4.85 -8.50 17.37
CA ILE A 733 -4.09 -9.36 16.42
C ILE A 733 -4.84 -10.67 16.15
N LEU A 734 -4.88 -11.08 14.87
CA LEU A 734 -5.63 -12.23 14.34
C LEU A 734 -4.93 -12.69 13.04
N PRO A 735 -3.96 -13.61 13.10
CA PRO A 735 -3.26 -14.08 11.89
C PRO A 735 -4.23 -14.76 10.91
N ALA A 736 -4.24 -14.27 9.67
CA ALA A 736 -5.21 -14.65 8.64
C ALA A 736 -4.67 -14.40 7.22
N THR A 737 -4.96 -15.31 6.29
CA THR A 737 -4.50 -15.26 4.89
C THR A 737 -5.64 -14.86 3.95
N LEU A 738 -5.47 -13.79 3.15
CA LEU A 738 -6.52 -13.27 2.26
C LEU A 738 -6.45 -13.92 0.87
N MET A 739 -7.10 -15.08 0.70
CA MET A 739 -7.01 -15.89 -0.53
C MET A 739 -8.16 -15.63 -1.51
N ARG A 740 -7.89 -15.83 -2.81
CA ARG A 740 -8.93 -16.07 -3.82
C ARG A 740 -9.20 -17.56 -3.91
N ALA A 741 -10.38 -17.98 -3.48
CA ALA A 741 -10.85 -19.35 -3.62
C ALA A 741 -12.04 -19.38 -4.61
N GLY A 742 -11.95 -20.22 -5.65
CA GLY A 742 -12.86 -20.21 -6.79
C GLY A 742 -13.08 -18.80 -7.38
N THR A 743 -14.34 -18.41 -7.53
CA THR A 743 -14.79 -17.06 -7.91
C THR A 743 -15.13 -16.17 -6.71
N SER A 744 -14.45 -16.35 -5.57
CA SER A 744 -14.68 -15.59 -4.33
C SER A 744 -13.35 -15.20 -3.66
N LYS A 745 -13.43 -14.30 -2.68
CA LYS A 745 -12.31 -13.87 -1.84
C LYS A 745 -12.76 -13.77 -0.38
N GLY A 746 -11.91 -14.18 0.54
CA GLY A 746 -12.15 -14.08 1.98
C GLY A 746 -10.90 -14.38 2.80
N LEU A 747 -10.99 -14.19 4.12
CA LEU A 747 -9.93 -14.56 5.05
C LEU A 747 -9.95 -16.06 5.35
N PHE A 748 -8.77 -16.66 5.42
CA PHE A 748 -8.51 -18.02 5.91
C PHE A 748 -7.80 -17.88 7.25
N ILE A 749 -8.37 -18.46 8.31
CA ILE A 749 -7.98 -18.19 9.69
C ILE A 749 -7.80 -19.51 10.44
N HIS A 750 -6.65 -19.72 11.08
CA HIS A 750 -6.49 -20.85 11.99
C HIS A 750 -7.43 -20.72 13.20
N ARG A 751 -8.14 -21.79 13.52
CA ARG A 751 -9.11 -21.88 14.63
C ARG A 751 -8.55 -21.43 15.98
N HIS A 752 -7.26 -21.65 16.22
CA HIS A 752 -6.57 -21.27 17.46
C HIS A 752 -6.34 -19.75 17.61
N ASN A 753 -6.50 -18.97 16.53
CA ASN A 753 -6.42 -17.51 16.56
C ASN A 753 -7.75 -16.83 16.90
N LEU A 754 -8.85 -17.58 16.98
CA LEU A 754 -10.18 -17.09 17.35
C LEU A 754 -10.56 -17.56 18.77
N PRO A 755 -11.45 -16.83 19.48
CA PRO A 755 -11.90 -17.20 20.82
C PRO A 755 -12.33 -18.67 20.94
N ALA A 756 -12.10 -19.27 22.11
CA ALA A 756 -12.47 -20.65 22.39
C ALA A 756 -13.99 -20.87 22.23
N ASP A 757 -14.79 -19.89 22.61
CA ASP A 757 -16.25 -19.84 22.36
C ASP A 757 -16.57 -19.28 20.97
N GLU A 758 -17.29 -20.05 20.15
CA GLU A 758 -17.77 -19.64 18.82
C GLU A 758 -18.72 -18.44 18.87
N SER A 759 -19.49 -18.28 19.96
CA SER A 759 -20.42 -17.15 20.13
C SER A 759 -19.72 -15.78 20.09
N GLN A 760 -18.42 -15.76 20.42
CA GLN A 760 -17.62 -14.54 20.49
C GLN A 760 -16.95 -14.17 19.15
N TRP A 761 -16.94 -15.06 18.14
CA TRP A 761 -16.28 -14.80 16.86
C TRP A 761 -16.88 -13.62 16.10
N ALA A 762 -18.16 -13.31 16.32
CA ALA A 762 -18.85 -12.24 15.62
C ALA A 762 -18.12 -10.88 15.73
N GLY A 763 -17.53 -10.56 16.89
CA GLY A 763 -16.78 -9.32 17.09
C GLY A 763 -15.54 -9.21 16.18
N PRO A 764 -14.53 -10.09 16.35
CA PRO A 764 -13.33 -10.11 15.51
C PRO A 764 -13.62 -10.23 14.01
N LEU A 765 -14.59 -11.05 13.61
CA LEU A 765 -14.90 -11.25 12.18
C LEU A 765 -15.65 -10.06 11.56
N LEU A 766 -16.52 -9.36 12.30
CA LEU A 766 -17.14 -8.13 11.81
C LEU A 766 -16.13 -6.99 11.67
N ALA A 767 -15.18 -6.88 12.60
CA ALA A 767 -14.10 -5.91 12.55
C ALA A 767 -13.16 -6.18 11.37
N ALA A 768 -12.56 -7.38 11.30
CA ALA A 768 -11.60 -7.74 10.25
C ALA A 768 -12.18 -7.59 8.83
N MET A 769 -13.46 -7.90 8.64
CA MET A 769 -14.14 -7.78 7.34
C MET A 769 -14.77 -6.40 7.08
N GLY A 770 -14.63 -5.43 7.98
CA GLY A 770 -15.12 -4.06 7.82
C GLY A 770 -16.65 -3.90 7.91
N SER A 771 -17.37 -4.90 8.43
CA SER A 771 -18.83 -4.86 8.59
C SER A 771 -19.29 -4.27 9.93
N GLN A 772 -18.37 -3.99 10.86
CA GLN A 772 -18.68 -3.33 12.11
C GLN A 772 -19.34 -1.95 11.85
N ASN A 773 -20.25 -1.56 12.75
CA ASN A 773 -21.11 -0.38 12.61
C ASN A 773 -21.99 -0.38 11.34
N ALA A 774 -22.22 -1.56 10.75
CA ALA A 774 -23.04 -1.78 9.57
C ALA A 774 -22.59 -1.00 8.30
N ASP A 775 -21.28 -0.80 8.09
CA ASP A 775 -20.81 -0.16 6.85
C ASP A 775 -21.16 -1.01 5.60
N ALA A 776 -21.77 -0.34 4.63
CA ALA A 776 -22.11 -0.91 3.33
C ALA A 776 -20.94 -0.88 2.33
N ARG A 777 -19.86 -0.14 2.65
CA ARG A 777 -18.64 -0.03 1.83
C ARG A 777 -17.50 -0.94 2.31
N GLN A 778 -17.56 -1.42 3.54
CA GLN A 778 -16.51 -2.19 4.22
C GLN A 778 -15.13 -1.51 4.20
N ILE A 779 -15.11 -0.17 4.32
CA ILE A 779 -13.89 0.63 4.10
C ILE A 779 -12.86 0.49 5.23
N ASP A 780 -13.29 0.06 6.42
CA ASP A 780 -12.47 -0.11 7.63
C ASP A 780 -12.12 -1.60 7.89
N GLY A 781 -11.92 -2.37 6.82
CA GLY A 781 -11.52 -3.79 6.87
C GLY A 781 -11.22 -4.38 5.49
N VAL A 782 -11.03 -5.70 5.40
CA VAL A 782 -10.64 -6.37 4.15
C VAL A 782 -11.82 -6.78 3.25
N GLY A 783 -13.06 -6.52 3.69
CA GLY A 783 -14.27 -6.87 2.95
C GLY A 783 -14.42 -6.04 1.67
N GLY A 784 -14.64 -6.70 0.54
CA GLY A 784 -14.77 -6.02 -0.75
C GLY A 784 -16.19 -5.56 -1.10
N ALA A 785 -17.01 -5.17 -0.12
CA ALA A 785 -18.39 -4.67 -0.26
C ALA A 785 -19.39 -5.57 -1.01
N THR A 786 -19.12 -6.87 -1.20
CA THR A 786 -20.05 -7.80 -1.88
C THR A 786 -20.09 -9.18 -1.21
N SER A 787 -21.16 -9.94 -1.44
CA SER A 787 -21.31 -11.31 -0.92
C SER A 787 -20.30 -12.33 -1.47
N THR A 788 -19.52 -12.01 -2.53
CA THR A 788 -18.41 -12.85 -3.02
C THR A 788 -17.04 -12.40 -2.52
N THR A 789 -16.96 -11.24 -1.86
CA THR A 789 -15.73 -10.61 -1.35
C THR A 789 -15.78 -10.28 0.15
N SER A 790 -16.82 -10.74 0.85
CA SER A 790 -16.95 -10.68 2.30
C SER A 790 -17.28 -12.07 2.82
N LYS A 791 -16.25 -12.83 3.17
CA LYS A 791 -16.28 -14.25 3.53
C LYS A 791 -15.12 -14.59 4.46
N VAL A 792 -15.31 -15.59 5.31
CA VAL A 792 -14.24 -16.16 6.16
C VAL A 792 -14.31 -17.69 6.10
N ALA A 793 -13.15 -18.33 6.12
CA ALA A 793 -12.94 -19.74 6.37
C ALA A 793 -12.12 -19.90 7.65
N VAL A 794 -12.61 -20.66 8.63
CA VAL A 794 -11.89 -20.99 9.86
C VAL A 794 -11.49 -22.46 9.81
N ILE A 795 -10.21 -22.75 10.02
CA ILE A 795 -9.60 -24.06 9.71
C ILE A 795 -8.78 -24.57 10.90
N SER A 796 -8.81 -25.88 11.14
CA SER A 796 -7.95 -26.58 12.12
C SER A 796 -7.63 -28.00 11.66
N PRO A 797 -6.55 -28.63 12.15
CA PRO A 797 -6.40 -30.08 12.08
C PRO A 797 -7.65 -30.79 12.60
N SER A 798 -8.09 -31.86 11.94
CA SER A 798 -9.20 -32.68 12.44
C SER A 798 -8.72 -33.69 13.49
N SER A 799 -9.64 -34.11 14.34
CA SER A 799 -9.48 -35.28 15.22
C SER A 799 -10.27 -36.50 14.72
N ARG A 800 -10.93 -36.39 13.55
CA ARG A 800 -11.71 -37.48 12.95
C ARG A 800 -10.79 -38.39 12.14
N PRO A 801 -10.83 -39.72 12.31
CA PRO A 801 -10.06 -40.64 11.48
C PRO A 801 -10.36 -40.45 9.99
N GLY A 802 -9.32 -40.31 9.17
CA GLY A 802 -9.46 -40.14 7.72
C GLY A 802 -9.95 -38.75 7.26
N ILE A 803 -9.77 -37.73 8.10
CA ILE A 803 -9.97 -36.30 7.79
C ILE A 803 -8.70 -35.55 8.21
N ASP A 804 -8.17 -34.68 7.35
CA ASP A 804 -6.99 -33.87 7.65
C ASP A 804 -7.37 -32.59 8.40
N VAL A 805 -8.41 -31.89 7.93
CA VAL A 805 -8.82 -30.59 8.49
C VAL A 805 -10.33 -30.43 8.69
N ASP A 806 -10.70 -29.74 9.76
CA ASP A 806 -12.03 -29.18 9.99
C ASP A 806 -12.12 -27.78 9.37
N TYR A 807 -13.24 -27.48 8.72
CA TYR A 807 -13.50 -26.20 8.05
C TYR A 807 -14.87 -25.63 8.41
N THR A 808 -14.88 -24.43 9.00
CA THR A 808 -16.09 -23.63 9.25
C THR A 808 -16.15 -22.46 8.28
N PHE A 809 -17.18 -22.39 7.45
CA PHE A 809 -17.49 -21.21 6.65
C PHE A 809 -18.26 -20.18 7.48
N VAL A 810 -17.94 -18.89 7.29
CA VAL A 810 -18.72 -17.77 7.82
C VAL A 810 -19.00 -16.75 6.73
N GLN A 811 -20.28 -16.49 6.45
CA GLN A 811 -20.71 -15.37 5.61
C GLN A 811 -20.87 -14.13 6.47
N VAL A 812 -20.03 -13.12 6.25
CA VAL A 812 -20.20 -11.81 6.90
C VAL A 812 -21.15 -10.94 6.08
N ALA A 813 -22.08 -10.24 6.74
CA ALA A 813 -23.08 -9.44 6.06
C ALA A 813 -22.56 -8.03 5.73
N VAL A 814 -22.68 -7.61 4.47
CA VAL A 814 -22.34 -6.24 4.04
C VAL A 814 -23.48 -5.29 4.45
N GLY A 815 -23.18 -4.16 5.10
CA GLY A 815 -24.18 -3.19 5.52
C GLY A 815 -25.03 -3.60 6.73
N SER A 816 -24.57 -4.56 7.54
CA SER A 816 -25.22 -4.93 8.82
C SER A 816 -24.26 -5.69 9.75
N ASN A 817 -24.41 -5.50 11.06
CA ASN A 817 -23.64 -6.21 12.10
C ASN A 817 -24.11 -7.67 12.26
N ALA A 818 -23.93 -8.50 11.23
CA ALA A 818 -24.35 -9.90 11.23
C ALA A 818 -23.32 -10.84 10.59
N VAL A 819 -23.21 -12.04 11.15
CA VAL A 819 -22.47 -13.19 10.62
C VAL A 819 -23.43 -14.38 10.49
N ASP A 820 -23.24 -15.19 9.45
CA ASP A 820 -24.10 -16.33 9.12
C ASP A 820 -23.24 -17.59 8.94
N PHE A 821 -23.50 -18.59 9.78
CA PHE A 821 -22.83 -19.89 9.85
C PHE A 821 -23.67 -21.02 9.21
N SER A 822 -24.86 -20.71 8.68
CA SER A 822 -25.93 -21.69 8.41
C SER A 822 -25.75 -22.59 7.18
N GLY A 823 -24.56 -22.66 6.57
CA GLY A 823 -24.30 -23.54 5.44
C GLY A 823 -22.91 -23.36 4.86
N ASN A 824 -22.60 -24.08 3.78
CA ASN A 824 -21.26 -24.10 3.17
C ASN A 824 -21.13 -23.06 2.02
N CYS A 825 -19.90 -22.59 1.77
CA CYS A 825 -19.52 -21.95 0.52
C CYS A 825 -18.42 -22.76 -0.20
N GLY A 826 -18.81 -23.59 -1.16
CA GLY A 826 -17.87 -24.41 -1.95
C GLY A 826 -16.79 -23.62 -2.68
N ASN A 827 -17.06 -22.37 -3.05
CA ASN A 827 -16.04 -21.48 -3.62
C ASN A 827 -14.92 -21.18 -2.62
N MET A 828 -15.25 -20.99 -1.34
CA MET A 828 -14.24 -20.84 -0.27
C MET A 828 -13.60 -22.18 0.08
N CYS A 829 -14.36 -23.28 -0.03
CA CYS A 829 -13.84 -24.62 0.21
C CYS A 829 -12.65 -24.93 -0.70
N SER A 830 -12.70 -24.57 -2.00
CA SER A 830 -11.63 -24.84 -2.99
C SER A 830 -10.30 -24.07 -2.79
N GLY A 831 -10.09 -23.50 -1.59
CA GLY A 831 -8.80 -22.97 -1.14
C GLY A 831 -8.36 -23.58 0.19
N VAL A 832 -9.20 -24.42 0.81
CA VAL A 832 -8.93 -25.03 2.13
C VAL A 832 -7.88 -26.12 1.98
N GLY A 833 -7.93 -26.94 0.92
CA GLY A 833 -6.87 -27.93 0.67
C GLY A 833 -5.52 -27.26 0.41
N LEU A 834 -5.50 -26.22 -0.41
CA LEU A 834 -4.28 -25.44 -0.70
C LEU A 834 -3.72 -24.80 0.58
N PHE A 835 -4.56 -24.12 1.37
CA PHE A 835 -4.16 -23.55 2.67
C PHE A 835 -3.64 -24.63 3.63
N ALA A 836 -4.33 -25.77 3.74
CA ALA A 836 -3.93 -26.87 4.62
C ALA A 836 -2.58 -27.49 4.19
N ALA A 837 -2.30 -27.61 2.90
CA ALA A 837 -1.01 -28.09 2.41
C ALA A 837 0.11 -27.04 2.60
N GLN A 838 -0.16 -25.75 2.37
CA GLN A 838 0.81 -24.67 2.57
C GLN A 838 1.16 -24.45 4.06
N GLU A 839 0.19 -24.58 4.96
CA GLU A 839 0.35 -24.40 6.41
C GLU A 839 0.75 -25.70 7.14
N GLY A 840 1.04 -26.79 6.41
CA GLY A 840 1.49 -28.07 6.98
C GLY A 840 0.43 -28.84 7.78
N LEU A 841 -0.86 -28.50 7.61
CA LEU A 841 -1.99 -29.18 8.26
C LEU A 841 -2.35 -30.51 7.57
N ALA A 842 -2.07 -30.62 6.27
CA ALA A 842 -2.17 -31.85 5.49
C ALA A 842 -0.77 -32.43 5.23
N GLN A 843 -0.62 -33.75 5.28
CA GLN A 843 0.65 -34.43 4.98
C GLN A 843 0.82 -34.56 3.45
N VAL A 844 1.97 -34.12 2.94
CA VAL A 844 2.41 -34.36 1.55
C VAL A 844 3.52 -35.41 1.57
N GLN A 845 3.42 -36.45 0.75
CA GLN A 845 4.46 -37.50 0.68
C GLN A 845 5.51 -37.19 -0.39
N GLU A 846 6.75 -37.63 -0.14
CA GLU A 846 7.88 -37.36 -1.03
C GLU A 846 7.67 -38.00 -2.42
N GLY A 847 7.66 -37.16 -3.46
CA GLY A 847 7.45 -37.57 -4.86
C GLY A 847 6.01 -37.53 -5.37
N GLU A 848 5.01 -37.26 -4.51
CA GLU A 848 3.63 -37.07 -4.97
C GLU A 848 3.52 -35.85 -5.92
N GLN A 849 2.68 -35.97 -6.95
CA GLN A 849 2.41 -34.88 -7.91
C GLN A 849 1.10 -34.12 -7.59
N SER A 850 0.32 -34.64 -6.65
CA SER A 850 -0.89 -34.03 -6.10
C SER A 850 -1.23 -34.65 -4.74
N VAL A 851 -1.76 -33.86 -3.82
CA VAL A 851 -2.29 -34.31 -2.52
C VAL A 851 -3.81 -34.15 -2.47
N ASP A 852 -4.51 -35.17 -1.97
CA ASP A 852 -5.96 -35.14 -1.73
C ASP A 852 -6.23 -34.76 -0.26
N VAL A 853 -6.61 -33.50 -0.01
CA VAL A 853 -6.89 -33.02 1.35
C VAL A 853 -8.35 -33.28 1.71
N ARG A 854 -8.58 -34.09 2.75
CA ARG A 854 -9.91 -34.51 3.22
C ARG A 854 -10.40 -33.53 4.29
N ILE A 855 -11.42 -32.76 3.93
CA ILE A 855 -11.95 -31.61 4.67
C ILE A 855 -13.31 -31.98 5.27
N PHE A 856 -13.48 -31.87 6.58
CA PHE A 856 -14.80 -31.97 7.22
C PHE A 856 -15.40 -30.57 7.38
N ASN A 857 -16.46 -30.26 6.63
CA ASN A 857 -17.17 -28.99 6.79
C ASN A 857 -18.08 -29.05 8.04
N THR A 858 -17.82 -28.19 9.02
CA THR A 858 -18.53 -28.17 10.30
C THR A 858 -19.96 -27.61 10.18
N ASN A 859 -20.22 -26.74 9.18
CA ASN A 859 -21.55 -26.15 8.97
C ASN A 859 -22.59 -27.19 8.51
N THR A 860 -22.18 -28.15 7.67
CA THR A 860 -23.08 -29.16 7.07
C THR A 860 -22.80 -30.59 7.55
N SER A 861 -21.73 -30.81 8.32
CA SER A 861 -21.23 -32.14 8.71
C SER A 861 -20.96 -33.08 7.52
N ARG A 862 -20.41 -32.54 6.42
CA ARG A 862 -20.07 -33.29 5.20
C ARG A 862 -18.59 -33.25 4.88
N VAL A 863 -18.12 -34.33 4.26
CA VAL A 863 -16.73 -34.48 3.81
C VAL A 863 -16.58 -33.93 2.40
N ILE A 864 -15.49 -33.22 2.16
CA ILE A 864 -15.11 -32.66 0.87
C ILE A 864 -13.65 -33.04 0.65
N VAL A 865 -13.24 -33.31 -0.59
CA VAL A 865 -11.84 -33.56 -0.94
C VAL A 865 -11.39 -32.48 -1.92
N ASP A 866 -10.36 -31.72 -1.54
CA ASP A 866 -9.65 -30.79 -2.41
C ASP A 866 -8.37 -31.49 -2.91
N THR A 867 -8.30 -31.84 -4.20
CA THR A 867 -7.05 -32.29 -4.83
C THR A 867 -6.21 -31.07 -5.19
N VAL A 868 -5.00 -30.97 -4.63
CA VAL A 868 -4.05 -29.87 -4.85
C VAL A 868 -2.84 -30.39 -5.63
N ALA A 869 -2.50 -29.76 -6.76
CA ALA A 869 -1.29 -30.12 -7.52
C ALA A 869 0.01 -29.67 -6.81
N LEU A 870 1.07 -30.47 -6.96
CA LEU A 870 2.38 -30.25 -6.32
C LEU A 870 3.47 -30.04 -7.38
N SER A 871 4.55 -29.34 -7.00
CA SER A 871 5.80 -29.30 -7.78
C SER A 871 6.54 -30.65 -7.68
N PRO A 872 7.55 -30.91 -8.54
CA PRO A 872 8.44 -32.06 -8.39
C PRO A 872 9.15 -32.14 -7.02
N ASP A 873 9.25 -31.00 -6.32
CA ASP A 873 9.84 -30.84 -4.98
C ASP A 873 8.80 -30.91 -3.84
N GLY A 874 7.55 -31.30 -4.15
CA GLY A 874 6.46 -31.45 -3.17
C GLY A 874 5.76 -30.15 -2.74
N ILE A 875 6.00 -29.02 -3.43
CA ILE A 875 5.45 -27.71 -3.04
C ILE A 875 4.07 -27.49 -3.67
N PRO A 876 3.01 -27.12 -2.92
CA PRO A 876 1.69 -26.80 -3.47
C PRO A 876 1.71 -25.69 -4.53
N LEU A 877 1.11 -25.95 -5.69
CA LEU A 877 1.12 -25.04 -6.84
C LEU A 877 -0.09 -24.08 -6.83
N GLU A 878 0.18 -22.77 -6.79
CA GLU A 878 -0.84 -21.72 -7.03
C GLU A 878 -0.99 -21.40 -8.53
N ASP A 879 0.13 -21.30 -9.24
CA ASP A 879 0.20 -20.93 -10.65
C ASP A 879 -0.08 -22.13 -11.58
N GLY A 880 -0.58 -21.83 -12.79
CA GLY A 880 -0.90 -22.84 -13.79
C GLY A 880 -1.68 -22.28 -14.99
N SER A 881 -2.10 -23.18 -15.88
CA SER A 881 -2.79 -22.86 -17.13
C SER A 881 -4.32 -23.03 -17.08
N TYR A 882 -4.87 -23.50 -15.96
CA TYR A 882 -6.30 -23.75 -15.82
C TYR A 882 -7.09 -22.43 -15.70
N SER A 883 -8.28 -22.36 -16.29
CA SER A 883 -9.09 -21.14 -16.32
C SER A 883 -10.55 -21.42 -15.95
N ILE A 884 -11.11 -20.62 -15.03
CA ILE A 884 -12.51 -20.75 -14.59
C ILE A 884 -13.36 -19.52 -14.95
N PRO A 885 -14.64 -19.70 -15.36
CA PRO A 885 -15.56 -18.60 -15.62
C PRO A 885 -15.64 -17.58 -14.49
N GLY A 886 -15.36 -16.32 -14.78
CA GLY A 886 -15.44 -15.20 -13.82
C GLY A 886 -14.12 -14.80 -13.16
N VAL A 887 -13.02 -15.54 -13.35
CA VAL A 887 -11.66 -15.11 -12.99
C VAL A 887 -10.96 -14.51 -14.22
N LYS A 888 -10.10 -13.51 -13.99
CA LYS A 888 -9.26 -12.88 -15.04
C LYS A 888 -7.82 -13.36 -14.93
N GLY A 889 -7.52 -14.49 -15.56
CA GLY A 889 -6.21 -15.12 -15.53
C GLY A 889 -6.35 -16.64 -15.59
N THR A 890 -5.23 -17.33 -15.37
CA THR A 890 -5.16 -18.77 -15.14
C THR A 890 -4.57 -19.05 -13.75
N GLY A 891 -4.57 -20.31 -13.33
CA GLY A 891 -3.91 -20.80 -12.12
C GLY A 891 -3.81 -22.33 -12.15
N SER A 892 -3.40 -22.91 -11.04
CA SER A 892 -3.46 -24.36 -10.81
C SER A 892 -4.91 -24.87 -10.81
N GLU A 893 -5.13 -26.14 -11.19
CA GLU A 893 -6.43 -26.80 -11.05
C GLU A 893 -6.56 -27.35 -9.63
N ILE A 894 -7.58 -26.91 -8.89
CA ILE A 894 -8.02 -27.56 -7.65
C ILE A 894 -9.31 -28.31 -7.95
N LYS A 895 -9.30 -29.63 -7.80
CA LYS A 895 -10.49 -30.47 -7.98
C LYS A 895 -11.20 -30.59 -6.64
N VAL A 896 -12.53 -30.46 -6.64
CA VAL A 896 -13.34 -30.42 -5.42
C VAL A 896 -14.43 -31.49 -5.49
N ALA A 897 -14.24 -32.59 -4.77
CA ALA A 897 -15.23 -33.66 -4.66
C ALA A 897 -16.07 -33.46 -3.40
N PHE A 898 -17.40 -33.41 -3.54
CA PHE A 898 -18.32 -33.39 -2.39
C PHE A 898 -18.75 -34.82 -2.08
N VAL A 899 -18.27 -35.38 -0.97
CA VAL A 899 -18.56 -36.76 -0.56
C VAL A 899 -19.89 -36.81 0.20
N ASP A 900 -20.72 -37.80 -0.13
CA ASP A 900 -22.06 -38.05 0.42
C ASP A 900 -22.89 -36.77 0.65
N PRO A 901 -23.08 -35.92 -0.39
CA PRO A 901 -23.52 -34.53 -0.21
C PRO A 901 -24.99 -34.39 0.21
N ALA A 902 -25.79 -35.45 0.12
CA ALA A 902 -27.23 -35.45 0.35
C ALA A 902 -27.63 -35.13 1.79
N GLY A 903 -28.63 -34.27 1.98
CA GLY A 903 -29.16 -33.91 3.30
C GLY A 903 -28.20 -33.05 4.14
N SER A 904 -27.53 -32.07 3.52
CA SER A 904 -26.53 -31.21 4.15
C SER A 904 -27.06 -30.30 5.28
N MET A 905 -28.38 -30.06 5.34
CA MET A 905 -29.05 -29.31 6.41
C MET A 905 -30.35 -29.98 6.90
N THR A 906 -30.94 -30.88 6.11
CA THR A 906 -32.27 -31.46 6.34
C THR A 906 -32.25 -32.97 6.58
N ASN A 907 -31.06 -33.60 6.50
CA ASN A 907 -30.84 -35.05 6.58
C ASN A 907 -31.59 -35.88 5.53
N LYS A 908 -32.03 -35.27 4.42
CA LYS A 908 -32.67 -35.95 3.27
C LYS A 908 -32.25 -35.29 1.96
N LEU A 909 -32.07 -36.06 0.88
CA LEU A 909 -31.88 -35.48 -0.46
C LEU A 909 -33.08 -34.63 -0.89
N PHE A 910 -34.31 -35.11 -0.64
CA PHE A 910 -35.55 -34.39 -0.91
C PHE A 910 -36.31 -34.16 0.42
N PRO A 911 -36.31 -32.94 0.98
CA PRO A 911 -36.87 -32.69 2.32
C PRO A 911 -38.38 -33.00 2.44
N THR A 912 -39.15 -32.72 1.39
CA THR A 912 -40.59 -33.04 1.31
C THR A 912 -40.88 -34.49 0.90
N GLY A 913 -39.86 -35.24 0.50
CA GLY A 913 -40.00 -36.57 -0.11
C GLY A 913 -40.39 -36.55 -1.60
N GLN A 914 -40.64 -35.38 -2.21
CA GLN A 914 -41.01 -35.26 -3.62
C GLN A 914 -39.85 -34.75 -4.48
N ARG A 915 -39.66 -35.36 -5.66
CA ARG A 915 -38.63 -34.94 -6.62
C ARG A 915 -39.03 -33.69 -7.43
N THR A 916 -40.33 -33.40 -7.55
CA THR A 916 -40.89 -32.17 -8.13
C THR A 916 -42.10 -31.72 -7.29
N GLU A 917 -42.12 -30.44 -6.93
CA GLU A 917 -43.14 -29.76 -6.13
C GLU A 917 -43.84 -28.63 -6.91
N THR A 918 -44.98 -28.17 -6.41
CA THR A 918 -45.66 -26.96 -6.91
C THR A 918 -45.75 -25.91 -5.81
N LEU A 919 -44.96 -24.84 -5.94
CA LEU A 919 -44.87 -23.75 -4.96
C LEU A 919 -45.88 -22.66 -5.32
N THR A 920 -46.93 -22.52 -4.50
CA THR A 920 -47.90 -21.43 -4.61
C THR A 920 -47.41 -20.20 -3.85
N VAL A 921 -47.28 -19.07 -4.55
CA VAL A 921 -46.71 -17.82 -4.03
C VAL A 921 -47.77 -16.72 -4.08
N LYS A 922 -48.00 -16.08 -2.92
CA LYS A 922 -48.93 -14.95 -2.77
C LYS A 922 -48.16 -13.63 -2.79
N GLU A 923 -48.61 -12.72 -3.66
CA GLU A 923 -48.00 -11.41 -3.89
C GLU A 923 -48.60 -10.33 -2.96
N ARG A 924 -47.88 -9.22 -2.75
CA ARG A 924 -48.30 -8.13 -1.84
C ARG A 924 -49.61 -7.42 -2.24
N ASN A 925 -49.92 -7.41 -3.53
CA ASN A 925 -51.17 -6.90 -4.12
C ASN A 925 -52.36 -7.87 -3.95
N GLY A 926 -52.14 -9.07 -3.41
CA GLY A 926 -53.15 -10.10 -3.18
C GLY A 926 -53.31 -11.13 -4.31
N THR A 927 -52.66 -10.97 -5.47
CA THR A 927 -52.64 -12.02 -6.49
C THR A 927 -51.78 -13.21 -6.05
N THR A 928 -51.95 -14.35 -6.72
CA THR A 928 -51.28 -15.60 -6.39
C THR A 928 -50.93 -16.34 -7.67
N PHE A 929 -49.69 -16.79 -7.78
CA PHE A 929 -49.21 -17.63 -8.88
C PHE A 929 -48.65 -18.95 -8.32
N SER A 930 -48.32 -19.89 -9.19
CA SER A 930 -47.62 -21.13 -8.80
C SER A 930 -46.53 -21.46 -9.80
N VAL A 931 -45.42 -22.00 -9.30
CA VAL A 931 -44.28 -22.47 -10.10
C VAL A 931 -43.94 -23.91 -9.75
N LYS A 932 -43.35 -24.66 -10.69
CA LYS A 932 -42.79 -25.98 -10.36
C LYS A 932 -41.36 -25.81 -9.87
N ALA A 933 -41.01 -26.43 -8.74
CA ALA A 933 -39.64 -26.47 -8.24
C ALA A 933 -39.24 -27.88 -7.78
N THR A 934 -37.99 -28.27 -7.95
CA THR A 934 -37.39 -29.35 -7.15
C THR A 934 -36.84 -28.75 -5.86
N LEU A 935 -37.24 -29.28 -4.72
CA LEU A 935 -36.72 -28.92 -3.40
C LEU A 935 -35.70 -29.99 -2.99
N ILE A 936 -34.41 -29.66 -3.12
CA ILE A 936 -33.30 -30.62 -2.96
C ILE A 936 -32.26 -30.07 -1.99
N ASP A 937 -31.64 -30.95 -1.22
CA ASP A 937 -30.56 -30.66 -0.31
C ASP A 937 -29.36 -31.56 -0.62
N ALA A 938 -28.39 -31.02 -1.37
CA ALA A 938 -27.15 -31.69 -1.74
C ALA A 938 -26.00 -30.67 -1.72
N ALA A 939 -25.06 -30.79 -0.77
CA ALA A 939 -24.00 -29.83 -0.41
C ALA A 939 -24.45 -28.43 0.04
N ASN A 940 -25.67 -28.01 -0.32
CA ASN A 940 -26.50 -26.96 0.28
C ASN A 940 -27.96 -27.20 -0.16
N PRO A 941 -28.97 -26.74 0.59
CA PRO A 941 -30.36 -26.75 0.12
C PRO A 941 -30.65 -25.70 -0.95
N PHE A 942 -31.33 -26.13 -2.01
CA PHE A 942 -31.76 -25.32 -3.16
C PHE A 942 -33.24 -25.52 -3.52
N VAL A 943 -33.85 -24.41 -3.94
CA VAL A 943 -35.13 -24.34 -4.65
C VAL A 943 -34.81 -24.20 -6.15
N LEU A 944 -34.93 -25.31 -6.90
CA LEU A 944 -34.61 -25.38 -8.33
C LEU A 944 -35.89 -25.24 -9.16
N VAL A 945 -36.18 -24.04 -9.65
CA VAL A 945 -37.44 -23.69 -10.33
C VAL A 945 -37.36 -23.89 -11.83
N ASP A 946 -38.39 -24.47 -12.44
CA ASP A 946 -38.57 -24.50 -13.90
C ASP A 946 -38.91 -23.10 -14.41
N ALA A 947 -37.99 -22.47 -15.16
CA ALA A 947 -38.17 -21.11 -15.65
C ALA A 947 -39.35 -20.96 -16.64
N ALA A 948 -39.78 -22.05 -17.29
CA ALA A 948 -40.95 -22.03 -18.18
C ALA A 948 -42.28 -22.02 -17.40
N THR A 949 -42.26 -22.29 -16.09
CA THR A 949 -43.45 -22.21 -15.21
C THR A 949 -43.62 -20.85 -14.53
N LEU A 950 -42.70 -19.90 -14.74
CA LEU A 950 -42.86 -18.54 -14.26
C LEU A 950 -43.97 -17.79 -15.03
N PRO A 951 -44.77 -16.92 -14.37
CA PRO A 951 -45.67 -16.00 -15.05
C PRO A 951 -44.96 -15.16 -16.12
N SER A 952 -45.64 -14.91 -17.24
CA SER A 952 -45.05 -14.27 -18.43
C SER A 952 -44.44 -12.87 -18.17
N TYR A 953 -44.96 -12.13 -17.19
CA TYR A 953 -44.38 -10.86 -16.75
C TYR A 953 -43.03 -11.06 -16.02
N LEU A 954 -42.82 -12.15 -15.27
CA LEU A 954 -41.53 -12.48 -14.66
C LEU A 954 -40.56 -13.11 -15.67
N VAL A 955 -41.06 -13.85 -16.66
CA VAL A 955 -40.24 -14.35 -17.79
C VAL A 955 -39.64 -13.17 -18.56
N SER A 956 -40.43 -12.14 -18.88
CA SER A 956 -39.98 -10.95 -19.62
C SER A 956 -39.31 -9.86 -18.76
N ALA A 957 -39.45 -9.89 -17.43
CA ALA A 957 -38.85 -8.90 -16.54
C ALA A 957 -37.30 -8.87 -16.55
N LYS A 958 -36.74 -7.66 -16.36
CA LYS A 958 -35.31 -7.44 -16.18
C LYS A 958 -34.83 -8.09 -14.88
N LYS A 959 -33.89 -9.04 -14.99
CA LYS A 959 -33.56 -10.04 -13.96
C LYS A 959 -32.85 -9.52 -12.70
N ASP A 960 -32.51 -8.23 -12.67
CA ASP A 960 -31.89 -7.51 -11.55
C ASP A 960 -32.82 -6.41 -10.96
N SER A 961 -34.04 -6.25 -11.50
CA SER A 961 -34.96 -5.19 -11.09
C SER A 961 -35.57 -5.48 -9.71
N ALA A 962 -35.74 -4.45 -8.88
CA ALA A 962 -36.19 -4.60 -7.48
C ALA A 962 -37.49 -5.41 -7.35
N GLY A 963 -38.48 -5.14 -8.22
CA GLY A 963 -39.71 -5.93 -8.28
C GLY A 963 -39.46 -7.40 -8.59
N TYR A 964 -38.66 -7.71 -9.61
CA TYR A 964 -38.34 -9.11 -9.96
C TYR A 964 -37.64 -9.85 -8.80
N LEU A 965 -36.68 -9.20 -8.13
CA LEU A 965 -35.98 -9.78 -6.98
C LEU A 965 -36.91 -10.05 -5.79
N GLU A 966 -37.95 -9.24 -5.60
CA GLU A 966 -38.99 -9.48 -4.58
C GLU A 966 -39.81 -10.74 -4.86
N HIS A 967 -40.15 -11.03 -6.13
CA HIS A 967 -40.85 -12.26 -6.49
C HIS A 967 -39.96 -13.49 -6.33
N MET A 968 -38.67 -13.39 -6.69
CA MET A 968 -37.68 -14.46 -6.49
C MET A 968 -37.49 -14.79 -5.01
N GLU A 969 -37.30 -13.77 -4.17
CA GLU A 969 -37.23 -13.91 -2.70
C GLU A 969 -38.53 -14.50 -2.12
N SER A 970 -39.69 -14.20 -2.69
CA SER A 970 -40.98 -14.79 -2.27
C SER A 970 -41.08 -16.28 -2.60
N ILE A 971 -40.64 -16.72 -3.79
CA ILE A 971 -40.53 -18.15 -4.14
C ILE A 971 -39.58 -18.87 -3.18
N ARG A 972 -38.39 -18.28 -2.93
CA ARG A 972 -37.38 -18.85 -2.01
C ARG A 972 -37.95 -19.08 -0.61
N ARG A 973 -38.73 -18.13 -0.07
CA ARG A 973 -39.35 -18.25 1.26
C ARG A 973 -40.37 -19.37 1.35
N VAL A 974 -41.21 -19.55 0.34
CA VAL A 974 -42.16 -20.68 0.30
C VAL A 974 -41.41 -22.01 0.27
N GLY A 975 -40.37 -22.12 -0.57
CA GLY A 975 -39.49 -23.29 -0.58
C GLY A 975 -38.80 -23.54 0.77
N ALA A 976 -38.30 -22.50 1.45
CA ALA A 976 -37.68 -22.60 2.77
C ALA A 976 -38.60 -23.19 3.83
N VAL A 977 -39.88 -22.80 3.84
CA VAL A 977 -40.89 -23.34 4.74
C VAL A 977 -41.22 -24.79 4.38
N MET A 978 -41.41 -25.11 3.09
CA MET A 978 -41.66 -26.48 2.63
C MET A 978 -40.48 -27.42 2.93
N MET A 979 -39.24 -26.94 2.89
CA MET A 979 -38.04 -27.70 3.26
C MET A 979 -37.82 -27.85 4.79
N GLY A 980 -38.70 -27.28 5.61
CA GLY A 980 -38.57 -27.29 7.08
C GLY A 980 -37.48 -26.36 7.64
N LEU A 981 -36.84 -25.56 6.78
CA LEU A 981 -35.74 -24.64 7.14
C LEU A 981 -36.24 -23.34 7.80
N ALA A 982 -37.55 -23.08 7.77
CA ALA A 982 -38.20 -21.96 8.44
C ALA A 982 -39.63 -22.30 8.87
N LYS A 983 -40.12 -21.71 9.97
CA LYS A 983 -41.49 -21.94 10.47
C LYS A 983 -42.55 -21.13 9.72
N SER A 984 -42.18 -20.00 9.14
CA SER A 984 -43.05 -19.15 8.31
C SER A 984 -42.25 -18.39 7.25
N THR A 985 -42.95 -17.74 6.33
CA THR A 985 -42.36 -16.87 5.30
C THR A 985 -41.65 -15.64 5.87
N GLU A 986 -41.99 -15.24 7.10
CA GLU A 986 -41.41 -14.11 7.84
C GLU A 986 -40.14 -14.54 8.60
N ASP A 987 -40.09 -15.78 9.09
CA ASP A 987 -38.85 -16.38 9.59
C ASP A 987 -37.86 -16.64 8.43
N ALA A 988 -38.34 -17.17 7.31
CA ALA A 988 -37.54 -17.35 6.09
C ALA A 988 -36.98 -16.02 5.54
N ALA A 989 -37.62 -14.88 5.84
CA ALA A 989 -37.12 -13.57 5.44
C ALA A 989 -35.83 -13.13 6.16
N LYS A 990 -35.56 -13.71 7.35
CA LYS A 990 -34.42 -13.41 8.22
C LYS A 990 -33.15 -14.12 7.75
N VAL A 991 -33.29 -15.38 7.30
CA VAL A 991 -32.19 -16.19 6.76
C VAL A 991 -32.23 -16.18 5.24
N ARG A 992 -31.28 -15.48 4.60
CA ARG A 992 -31.18 -15.36 3.13
C ARG A 992 -30.04 -16.15 2.49
N GLY A 993 -29.16 -16.76 3.30
CA GLY A 993 -28.09 -17.63 2.82
C GLY A 993 -28.61 -18.98 2.30
N THR A 994 -29.64 -19.51 2.94
CA THR A 994 -30.22 -20.85 2.72
C THR A 994 -31.77 -20.81 2.83
N PRO A 995 -32.51 -21.71 2.14
CA PRO A 995 -32.08 -22.39 0.93
C PRO A 995 -31.79 -21.37 -0.18
N LYS A 996 -30.95 -21.74 -1.14
CA LYS A 996 -30.63 -20.91 -2.31
C LYS A 996 -31.73 -21.08 -3.37
N LEU A 997 -31.83 -20.12 -4.30
CA LEU A 997 -32.78 -20.18 -5.42
C LEU A 997 -31.99 -20.27 -6.72
N ALA A 998 -32.44 -21.12 -7.63
CA ALA A 998 -31.97 -21.13 -9.01
C ALA A 998 -33.14 -21.31 -9.98
N LEU A 999 -33.12 -20.59 -11.09
CA LEU A 999 -34.00 -20.84 -12.23
C LEU A 999 -33.28 -21.70 -13.25
N LEU A 1000 -33.93 -22.74 -13.75
CA LEU A 1000 -33.39 -23.68 -14.73
C LEU A 1000 -34.09 -23.52 -16.09
N SER A 1001 -33.31 -23.60 -17.16
CA SER A 1001 -33.79 -23.63 -18.55
C SER A 1001 -32.95 -24.60 -19.39
N PRO A 1002 -33.44 -25.06 -20.55
CA PRO A 1002 -32.64 -25.86 -21.48
C PRO A 1002 -31.33 -25.17 -21.86
N ALA A 1003 -30.28 -25.94 -22.14
CA ALA A 1003 -29.01 -25.40 -22.62
C ALA A 1003 -29.16 -24.73 -24.00
N PRO A 1004 -28.36 -23.70 -24.34
CA PRO A 1004 -28.40 -23.08 -25.67
C PRO A 1004 -28.06 -24.09 -26.76
N ALA A 1005 -28.87 -24.15 -27.83
CA ALA A 1005 -28.74 -25.17 -28.88
C ALA A 1005 -27.43 -25.10 -29.69
N ASP A 1006 -26.74 -23.95 -29.67
CA ASP A 1006 -25.42 -23.71 -30.25
C ASP A 1006 -24.26 -24.18 -29.36
N GLN A 1007 -24.52 -24.39 -28.06
CA GLN A 1007 -23.54 -24.78 -27.03
C GLN A 1007 -23.84 -26.14 -26.39
N THR A 1008 -24.99 -26.75 -26.71
CA THR A 1008 -25.35 -28.10 -26.29
C THR A 1008 -24.26 -29.09 -26.76
N PRO A 1009 -23.75 -29.96 -25.87
CA PRO A 1009 -22.70 -30.92 -26.22
C PRO A 1009 -23.07 -31.85 -27.40
N LYS A 1010 -22.01 -32.32 -28.08
CA LYS A 1010 -22.10 -33.33 -29.15
C LYS A 1010 -21.83 -34.75 -28.65
N ASP A 1011 -21.12 -34.86 -27.52
CA ASP A 1011 -21.11 -36.01 -26.64
C ASP A 1011 -22.47 -36.16 -25.90
N ASP A 1012 -22.64 -37.28 -25.20
CA ASP A 1012 -23.87 -37.62 -24.48
C ASP A 1012 -23.98 -36.99 -23.08
N SER A 1013 -23.17 -35.95 -22.76
CA SER A 1013 -23.27 -35.28 -21.45
C SER A 1013 -24.57 -34.49 -21.27
N LEU A 1014 -25.10 -34.55 -20.05
CA LEU A 1014 -26.36 -33.90 -19.70
C LEU A 1014 -26.15 -32.39 -19.49
N ALA A 1015 -26.97 -31.56 -20.14
CA ALA A 1015 -26.74 -30.12 -20.23
C ALA A 1015 -27.92 -29.28 -19.73
N VAL A 1016 -27.66 -28.33 -18.82
CA VAL A 1016 -28.67 -27.43 -18.25
C VAL A 1016 -28.16 -26.00 -18.14
N GLN A 1017 -29.01 -25.01 -18.41
CA GLN A 1017 -28.72 -23.60 -18.17
C GLN A 1017 -29.32 -23.14 -16.84
N VAL A 1018 -28.58 -22.32 -16.10
CA VAL A 1018 -28.96 -21.85 -14.76
C VAL A 1018 -28.81 -20.33 -14.60
N LEU A 1019 -29.76 -19.73 -13.88
CA LEU A 1019 -29.63 -18.41 -13.26
C LEU A 1019 -29.76 -18.58 -11.74
N ALA A 1020 -28.63 -18.56 -11.03
CA ALA A 1020 -28.56 -18.73 -9.59
C ALA A 1020 -28.67 -17.40 -8.84
N PHE A 1021 -29.20 -17.44 -7.62
CA PHE A 1021 -29.34 -16.28 -6.73
C PHE A 1021 -28.57 -16.49 -5.41
N SER A 1022 -28.12 -15.39 -4.82
CA SER A 1022 -27.41 -15.35 -3.54
C SER A 1022 -27.76 -14.07 -2.80
N MET A 1023 -28.11 -14.14 -1.51
CA MET A 1023 -28.49 -12.99 -0.67
C MET A 1023 -29.57 -12.07 -1.30
N GLY A 1024 -30.47 -12.63 -2.14
CA GLY A 1024 -31.52 -11.88 -2.84
C GLY A 1024 -31.10 -11.14 -4.11
N LYS A 1025 -29.89 -11.39 -4.66
CA LYS A 1025 -29.42 -10.87 -5.95
C LYS A 1025 -29.01 -12.01 -6.89
N PRO A 1026 -28.99 -11.81 -8.23
CA PRO A 1026 -28.41 -12.78 -9.15
C PRO A 1026 -26.92 -12.96 -8.83
N HIS A 1027 -26.44 -14.20 -8.89
CA HIS A 1027 -25.03 -14.51 -8.66
C HIS A 1027 -24.20 -14.20 -9.93
N PRO A 1028 -22.99 -13.61 -9.85
CA PRO A 1028 -22.21 -13.22 -11.02
C PRO A 1028 -21.53 -14.40 -11.75
N SER A 1029 -21.52 -15.57 -11.12
CA SER A 1029 -21.03 -16.87 -11.62
C SER A 1029 -21.98 -17.96 -11.10
N LEU A 1030 -21.54 -19.21 -10.97
CA LEU A 1030 -22.23 -20.23 -10.18
C LEU A 1030 -21.44 -20.53 -8.89
N GLN A 1031 -22.11 -20.91 -7.79
CA GLN A 1031 -21.45 -21.42 -6.59
C GLN A 1031 -21.13 -22.91 -6.76
N LEU A 1032 -19.95 -23.39 -6.33
CA LEU A 1032 -19.57 -24.81 -6.45
C LEU A 1032 -20.59 -25.77 -5.79
N THR A 1033 -21.14 -25.43 -4.63
CA THR A 1033 -22.22 -26.23 -4.01
C THR A 1033 -23.51 -26.23 -4.82
N GLY A 1034 -23.75 -25.17 -5.62
CA GLY A 1034 -24.87 -25.11 -6.55
C GLY A 1034 -24.63 -25.91 -7.82
N ALA A 1035 -23.38 -26.00 -8.28
CA ALA A 1035 -22.97 -26.92 -9.34
C ALA A 1035 -23.14 -28.38 -8.89
N ALA A 1036 -22.62 -28.75 -7.72
CA ALA A 1036 -22.79 -30.08 -7.14
C ALA A 1036 -24.27 -30.44 -6.89
N CYS A 1037 -25.05 -29.53 -6.28
CA CYS A 1037 -26.49 -29.74 -6.06
C CYS A 1037 -27.26 -29.93 -7.37
N LEU A 1038 -26.92 -29.18 -8.42
CA LEU A 1038 -27.58 -29.26 -9.71
C LEU A 1038 -27.12 -30.49 -10.50
N ALA A 1039 -25.85 -30.91 -10.39
CA ALA A 1039 -25.38 -32.17 -10.96
C ALA A 1039 -26.08 -33.38 -10.30
N SER A 1040 -26.19 -33.39 -8.97
CA SER A 1040 -26.98 -34.39 -8.23
C SER A 1040 -28.44 -34.41 -8.72
N ALA A 1041 -29.07 -33.24 -8.85
CA ALA A 1041 -30.44 -33.14 -9.38
C ALA A 1041 -30.56 -33.65 -10.83
N VAL A 1042 -29.61 -33.34 -11.72
CA VAL A 1042 -29.60 -33.82 -13.11
C VAL A 1042 -29.41 -35.35 -13.18
N CYS A 1043 -28.68 -35.95 -12.24
CA CYS A 1043 -28.49 -37.40 -12.20
C CYS A 1043 -29.72 -38.19 -11.74
N VAL A 1044 -30.64 -37.55 -10.99
CA VAL A 1044 -31.80 -38.19 -10.36
C VAL A 1044 -33.08 -37.98 -11.18
N ASP A 1045 -33.73 -39.07 -11.61
CA ASP A 1045 -34.95 -39.00 -12.44
C ASP A 1045 -36.13 -38.35 -11.67
N GLY A 1046 -37.08 -37.75 -12.39
CA GLY A 1046 -38.27 -37.10 -11.84
C GLY A 1046 -38.03 -35.71 -11.25
N THR A 1047 -36.77 -35.23 -11.20
CA THR A 1047 -36.47 -33.83 -10.90
C THR A 1047 -36.70 -32.92 -12.10
N ILE A 1048 -36.84 -31.62 -11.83
CA ILE A 1048 -36.91 -30.59 -12.88
C ILE A 1048 -35.58 -30.47 -13.63
N ALA A 1049 -34.45 -30.63 -12.92
CA ALA A 1049 -33.13 -30.54 -13.52
C ALA A 1049 -32.87 -31.68 -14.51
N HIS A 1050 -33.21 -32.91 -14.12
CA HIS A 1050 -33.16 -34.08 -15.00
C HIS A 1050 -34.03 -33.88 -16.23
N ARG A 1051 -35.34 -33.59 -16.06
CA ARG A 1051 -36.27 -33.35 -17.18
C ARG A 1051 -35.77 -32.27 -18.16
N ILE A 1052 -35.21 -31.17 -17.65
CA ILE A 1052 -34.69 -30.10 -18.51
C ILE A 1052 -33.47 -30.60 -19.30
N ALA A 1053 -32.53 -31.30 -18.66
CA ALA A 1053 -31.34 -31.82 -19.33
C ALA A 1053 -31.65 -32.96 -20.32
N THR A 1054 -32.59 -33.86 -20.00
CA THR A 1054 -32.97 -34.99 -20.86
C THR A 1054 -33.95 -34.63 -21.97
N SER A 1055 -34.76 -33.58 -21.85
CA SER A 1055 -35.71 -33.20 -22.92
C SER A 1055 -35.05 -32.93 -24.28
N GLY A 1056 -33.81 -32.41 -24.29
CA GLY A 1056 -33.01 -32.27 -25.51
C GLY A 1056 -32.47 -33.60 -26.06
N LEU A 1057 -32.36 -34.63 -25.22
CA LEU A 1057 -31.97 -35.99 -25.58
C LEU A 1057 -33.18 -36.81 -26.02
N GLU A 1058 -34.30 -36.74 -25.31
CA GLU A 1058 -35.58 -37.32 -25.71
C GLU A 1058 -36.03 -36.80 -27.08
N THR A 1059 -35.86 -35.51 -27.37
CA THR A 1059 -36.16 -34.97 -28.70
C THR A 1059 -35.25 -35.58 -29.77
N LYS A 1060 -33.94 -35.75 -29.50
CA LYS A 1060 -33.00 -36.45 -30.42
C LYS A 1060 -33.36 -37.92 -30.61
N ILE A 1061 -33.76 -38.62 -29.53
CA ILE A 1061 -34.11 -40.05 -29.53
C ILE A 1061 -35.46 -40.27 -30.22
N ALA A 1062 -36.44 -39.41 -30.00
CA ALA A 1062 -37.70 -39.40 -30.74
C ALA A 1062 -37.48 -39.10 -32.23
N ASP A 1063 -36.59 -38.17 -32.57
CA ASP A 1063 -36.19 -37.91 -33.96
C ASP A 1063 -35.44 -39.10 -34.59
N ALA A 1064 -34.61 -39.82 -33.82
CA ALA A 1064 -33.92 -41.01 -34.29
C ALA A 1064 -34.91 -42.17 -34.50
N LEU A 1065 -35.77 -42.44 -33.52
CA LEU A 1065 -36.84 -43.43 -33.61
C LEU A 1065 -37.83 -43.09 -34.73
N ALA A 1066 -38.17 -41.82 -34.97
CA ALA A 1066 -39.00 -41.41 -36.10
C ALA A 1066 -38.30 -41.62 -37.47
N ARG A 1067 -36.97 -41.62 -37.52
CA ARG A 1067 -36.19 -41.98 -38.72
C ARG A 1067 -36.03 -43.50 -38.88
N THR A 1068 -36.06 -44.28 -37.79
CA THR A 1068 -35.97 -45.74 -37.80
C THR A 1068 -37.32 -46.44 -37.98
N THR A 1069 -38.41 -45.88 -37.46
CA THR A 1069 -39.75 -46.51 -37.42
C THR A 1069 -40.57 -46.24 -38.68
N THR A 1070 -39.93 -46.31 -39.85
CA THR A 1070 -40.58 -46.13 -41.17
C THR A 1070 -40.74 -47.47 -41.91
N THR A 1071 -40.74 -48.60 -41.19
CA THR A 1071 -41.13 -49.93 -41.72
C THR A 1071 -41.75 -50.80 -40.60
N SER A 1072 -42.59 -51.78 -40.98
CA SER A 1072 -43.09 -52.89 -40.12
C SER A 1072 -44.28 -52.64 -39.16
N THR A 1073 -45.42 -52.26 -39.73
CA THR A 1073 -46.74 -52.92 -39.54
C THR A 1073 -47.12 -53.69 -38.24
N ILE A 1074 -48.21 -53.22 -37.62
CA ILE A 1074 -49.45 -53.97 -37.23
C ILE A 1074 -49.55 -54.71 -35.86
N ARG A 1075 -50.68 -54.38 -35.19
CA ARG A 1075 -51.55 -55.13 -34.22
C ARG A 1075 -51.52 -54.82 -32.71
N GLU A 1076 -52.70 -55.06 -32.11
CA GLU A 1076 -53.12 -54.61 -30.78
C GLU A 1076 -53.13 -55.74 -29.74
N ALA A 1077 -52.93 -55.42 -28.45
CA ALA A 1077 -53.60 -56.05 -27.28
C ALA A 1077 -53.30 -55.29 -25.97
N SER A 1078 -54.17 -55.47 -24.97
CA SER A 1078 -54.16 -54.91 -23.59
C SER A 1078 -55.00 -55.82 -22.68
N PRO A 1079 -55.03 -55.69 -21.33
CA PRO A 1079 -54.00 -55.35 -20.34
C PRO A 1079 -54.03 -56.36 -19.13
N ALA A 1080 -53.68 -55.90 -17.90
CA ALA A 1080 -54.03 -56.46 -16.57
C ALA A 1080 -53.18 -57.66 -16.03
N ASP A 1081 -52.98 -57.88 -14.71
CA ASP A 1081 -53.19 -57.03 -13.51
C ASP A 1081 -52.43 -57.52 -12.23
N SER A 1082 -52.35 -56.61 -11.24
CA SER A 1082 -52.36 -56.84 -9.76
C SER A 1082 -51.40 -57.79 -8.97
N ALA A 1083 -50.78 -57.19 -7.93
CA ALA A 1083 -50.75 -57.62 -6.50
C ALA A 1083 -49.69 -58.60 -5.90
N SER A 1084 -49.54 -58.50 -4.57
CA SER A 1084 -48.56 -59.11 -3.62
C SER A 1084 -49.33 -59.74 -2.41
N PRO A 1085 -48.80 -59.93 -1.17
CA PRO A 1085 -47.45 -60.23 -0.63
C PRO A 1085 -47.45 -61.43 0.40
N ALA A 1086 -46.31 -61.77 1.05
CA ALA A 1086 -46.22 -62.31 2.44
C ALA A 1086 -44.75 -62.56 2.92
N ASP A 1087 -44.48 -62.50 4.23
CA ASP A 1087 -43.16 -62.67 4.87
C ASP A 1087 -43.04 -63.92 5.80
N SER A 1088 -41.82 -64.43 6.04
CA SER A 1088 -41.12 -64.43 7.36
C SER A 1088 -40.18 -65.63 7.72
N ALA A 1089 -39.05 -65.29 8.36
CA ALA A 1089 -38.22 -66.02 9.36
C ALA A 1089 -37.30 -67.25 9.01
N SER A 1090 -35.98 -67.00 9.03
CA SER A 1090 -34.82 -67.65 9.74
C SER A 1090 -34.78 -69.18 10.10
N PRO A 1091 -33.58 -69.86 10.16
CA PRO A 1091 -32.40 -69.45 10.95
C PRO A 1091 -30.98 -69.80 10.35
N SER A 1092 -29.95 -69.94 11.21
CA SER A 1092 -28.47 -70.04 10.98
C SER A 1092 -27.96 -71.47 10.56
N GLU A 1093 -26.67 -71.80 10.31
CA GLU A 1093 -25.36 -71.18 10.65
C GLU A 1093 -24.15 -71.72 9.81
N SER A 1094 -23.04 -70.96 9.76
CA SER A 1094 -21.62 -71.39 9.55
C SER A 1094 -20.99 -71.65 8.13
N SER A 1095 -19.65 -71.45 8.10
CA SER A 1095 -18.62 -71.84 7.09
C SER A 1095 -18.67 -71.33 5.63
N THR A 1096 -18.04 -70.16 5.40
CA THR A 1096 -17.00 -69.89 4.38
C THR A 1096 -17.02 -70.61 3.01
N SER A 1097 -17.57 -69.94 1.98
CA SER A 1097 -16.92 -69.84 0.66
C SER A 1097 -17.41 -68.60 -0.10
N THR A 1098 -16.51 -67.98 -0.87
CA THR A 1098 -16.63 -66.68 -1.56
C THR A 1098 -17.90 -66.49 -2.42
N PRO A 1099 -18.65 -65.39 -2.29
CA PRO A 1099 -19.63 -64.94 -3.30
C PRO A 1099 -18.96 -64.06 -4.38
N PRO A 1100 -19.52 -63.96 -5.60
CA PRO A 1100 -19.00 -63.09 -6.65
C PRO A 1100 -19.40 -61.62 -6.40
N SER A 1101 -18.44 -60.76 -6.09
CA SER A 1101 -18.65 -59.32 -5.87
C SER A 1101 -18.37 -58.50 -7.13
N GLU A 1102 -19.10 -58.74 -8.22
CA GLU A 1102 -19.17 -57.81 -9.35
C GLU A 1102 -20.28 -56.78 -9.11
N VAL A 1103 -19.99 -55.81 -8.25
CA VAL A 1103 -20.70 -54.51 -8.30
C VAL A 1103 -20.22 -53.84 -9.60
N ALA A 1104 -21.03 -53.93 -10.65
CA ALA A 1104 -20.71 -53.33 -11.93
C ALA A 1104 -20.63 -51.80 -11.78
N SER A 1105 -19.41 -51.26 -11.84
CA SER A 1105 -19.18 -49.82 -11.79
C SER A 1105 -19.86 -49.13 -12.98
N GLN A 1106 -20.99 -48.46 -12.74
CA GLN A 1106 -21.58 -47.57 -13.74
C GLN A 1106 -20.57 -46.46 -14.07
N GLU A 1107 -20.44 -46.11 -15.35
CA GLU A 1107 -19.57 -45.00 -15.75
C GLU A 1107 -20.10 -43.68 -15.14
N PRO A 1108 -19.21 -42.84 -14.59
CA PRO A 1108 -19.63 -41.63 -13.88
C PRO A 1108 -20.25 -40.62 -14.85
N ARG A 1109 -21.40 -40.05 -14.46
CA ARG A 1109 -22.20 -39.20 -15.35
C ARG A 1109 -21.61 -37.80 -15.43
N HIS A 1110 -21.25 -37.38 -16.64
CA HIS A 1110 -20.81 -36.02 -16.92
C HIS A 1110 -22.01 -35.08 -17.13
N VAL A 1111 -22.00 -33.97 -16.39
CA VAL A 1111 -23.04 -32.92 -16.43
C VAL A 1111 -22.39 -31.56 -16.70
N ARG A 1112 -22.84 -30.87 -17.75
CA ARG A 1112 -22.34 -29.53 -18.13
C ARG A 1112 -23.38 -28.45 -17.80
N ILE A 1113 -23.02 -27.55 -16.88
CA ILE A 1113 -23.90 -26.52 -16.35
C ILE A 1113 -23.53 -25.15 -16.93
N PHE A 1114 -24.45 -24.55 -17.69
CA PHE A 1114 -24.25 -23.27 -18.35
C PHE A 1114 -24.74 -22.09 -17.50
N HIS A 1115 -23.83 -21.19 -17.14
CA HIS A 1115 -24.15 -19.87 -16.56
C HIS A 1115 -23.84 -18.75 -17.57
N SER A 1116 -24.38 -17.54 -17.37
CA SER A 1116 -24.10 -16.39 -18.25
C SER A 1116 -22.64 -15.91 -18.26
N SER A 1117 -21.80 -16.46 -17.37
CA SER A 1117 -20.36 -16.22 -17.29
C SER A 1117 -19.52 -17.26 -18.03
N GLY A 1118 -20.09 -18.41 -18.40
CA GLY A 1118 -19.39 -19.60 -18.90
C GLY A 1118 -19.98 -20.90 -18.33
N ALA A 1119 -19.44 -22.04 -18.74
CA ALA A 1119 -19.88 -23.37 -18.29
C ALA A 1119 -19.02 -23.94 -17.15
N ILE A 1120 -19.60 -24.81 -16.33
CA ILE A 1120 -18.90 -25.65 -15.36
C ILE A 1120 -19.20 -27.10 -15.69
N ASP A 1121 -18.17 -27.93 -15.77
CA ASP A 1121 -18.30 -29.37 -15.94
C ASP A 1121 -18.28 -30.06 -14.57
N CYS A 1122 -19.14 -31.05 -14.39
CA CYS A 1122 -19.30 -31.82 -13.17
C CYS A 1122 -19.31 -33.31 -13.51
N GLN A 1123 -18.83 -34.12 -12.58
CA GLN A 1123 -18.87 -35.58 -12.63
C GLN A 1123 -19.64 -36.08 -11.40
N SER A 1124 -20.41 -37.15 -11.56
CA SER A 1124 -21.32 -37.66 -10.52
C SER A 1124 -21.48 -39.17 -10.65
N ASP A 1125 -21.28 -39.90 -9.55
CA ASP A 1125 -21.17 -41.37 -9.54
C ASP A 1125 -22.53 -42.08 -9.44
N GLY A 1126 -23.61 -41.42 -9.84
CA GLY A 1126 -24.95 -42.02 -10.02
C GLY A 1126 -25.96 -41.75 -8.90
N GLU A 1127 -27.16 -42.33 -9.03
CA GLU A 1127 -28.27 -42.16 -8.07
C GLU A 1127 -28.18 -43.14 -6.87
N GLU A 1128 -27.46 -44.25 -7.00
CA GLU A 1128 -27.37 -45.32 -5.99
C GLU A 1128 -26.49 -44.98 -4.77
N ASN A 1129 -25.86 -43.80 -4.75
CA ASN A 1129 -24.93 -43.32 -3.72
C ASN A 1129 -25.48 -42.11 -2.90
N PHE A 1130 -26.80 -41.90 -2.81
CA PHE A 1130 -27.43 -40.74 -2.13
C PHE A 1130 -28.48 -41.08 -1.06
#